data_AF-A0AAN6J1L9-F1
#
_entry.id   AF-A0AAN6J1L9-F1
#
_cell.length_a   1.000
_cell.length_b   1.000
_cell.length_c   1.000
_cell.angle_alpha   90.00
_cell.angle_beta   90.00
_cell.angle_gamma   90.00
#
_symmetry.space_group_name_H-M   'P 1'
#
loop_
_entity.id
_entity.type
_entity.pdbx_description
1 polymer ?
#
loop_
_entity_poly.entity_id
_entity_poly.type
_entity_poly.pdbx_seq_one_letter_code
_entity_poly.pdbx_strand_id
1 'polypeptide(L)'
;MYKDYVAVVCPPRVAQVSKSKTFRKLGGDEIDELFSSSSFTLLDTDLKFIAHNESLPAQVKDVFAGWDELFLLTVDGKLYKYQEKTLQQKLEILYERNLYLYAINLAQKAGADKTQQNIIFRKYGDYLYQKGDYDTAMQQYLRAIENTEPSQVIRRFLDTQRIHNLIDYLEELHEHDRATADHTTLLLNCYAKLKDTDKLDAFIRTPGTAKFDLETAIAMCRQGGYFDQAAYLATKHGENELVIDILIEDSKKYAEALQYIWRLDPYLAYPVLMKYARSLIEHCPEDTTKLFIEYYTGRYAPRKDVPAVSEVQAQTGGSAFQTLSALWTLPFMTRSSTSEMTAPASQDQLGSDEASAPAEQKPPSYTIPKPRTAFSCFLAHPSEFITFLEALILQENLSKEDRSDLSTTLFEMYLEAANTATDNAEKEKWQVKAISLIADNQTESLDESSIDTSNVLLLSSLSKFPAGTTLVRERENLYADIFRSYTSAKDTSGAISSLRKYGSKDPSLYPLALGYFSSSADVLKEPGVKEELQNVLKKIDQENLMAPLQVVKVLSQGGAVTMGMVKAYLSDNISRERKEIQANRRLIDSYRTETAAKKSELSDLNSKPVVFQARRCSSCSRNLTLPTVHFMCKHSFHQECLNNPGAGVEGDDHVECPICKPGNDTIRAIRRQQLESTEQHDLFKAALERSHHRFGTVAEFFGRGVMTTAPTVD
;
A
#
# COMPACT_ATOMS: atom_id res chain seq x y z
N MET A 1 -44.12 83.99 16.78
CA MET A 1 -43.78 82.75 16.07
C MET A 1 -42.92 83.15 14.88
N TYR A 2 -41.70 82.65 14.81
CA TYR A 2 -40.77 82.86 13.71
C TYR A 2 -40.20 81.51 13.32
N LYS A 3 -40.54 81.02 12.11
CA LYS A 3 -40.31 79.62 11.72
C LYS A 3 -40.84 78.67 12.82
N ASP A 4 -39.99 77.80 13.36
CA ASP A 4 -40.33 76.85 14.43
C ASP A 4 -40.06 77.40 15.84
N TYR A 5 -39.73 78.68 15.96
CA TYR A 5 -39.38 79.33 17.22
C TYR A 5 -40.51 80.22 17.76
N VAL A 6 -40.76 80.10 19.06
CA VAL A 6 -41.61 81.01 19.83
C VAL A 6 -40.72 82.00 20.58
N ALA A 7 -40.69 83.23 20.10
CA ALA A 7 -40.11 84.35 20.83
C ALA A 7 -41.08 84.77 21.95
N VAL A 8 -40.63 84.65 23.20
CA VAL A 8 -41.31 85.11 24.40
C VAL A 8 -40.56 86.32 24.92
N VAL A 9 -41.27 87.45 24.97
CA VAL A 9 -40.79 88.64 25.66
C VAL A 9 -41.49 88.71 27.00
N CYS A 10 -40.73 88.59 28.08
CA CYS A 10 -41.24 88.86 29.41
C CYS A 10 -40.93 90.32 29.73
N PRO A 11 -41.94 91.22 29.73
CA PRO A 11 -41.72 92.58 30.20
C PRO A 11 -41.37 92.55 31.70
N PRO A 12 -40.58 93.53 32.19
CA PRO A 12 -40.25 93.63 33.61
C PRO A 12 -41.54 93.67 34.43
N ARG A 13 -41.64 92.81 35.45
CA ARG A 13 -42.75 92.88 36.41
C ARG A 13 -42.65 94.21 37.14
N VAL A 14 -43.43 95.20 36.70
CA VAL A 14 -43.65 96.44 37.46
C VAL A 14 -44.44 96.06 38.71
N ALA A 15 -43.74 95.61 39.75
CA ALA A 15 -44.35 95.36 41.05
C ALA A 15 -44.83 96.71 41.60
N GLN A 16 -46.14 96.93 41.64
CA GLN A 16 -46.72 98.02 42.44
C GLN A 16 -46.47 97.74 43.92
N VAL A 17 -45.29 98.06 44.41
CA VAL A 17 -44.95 98.04 45.83
C VAL A 17 -44.82 99.47 46.31
N SER A 18 -45.80 99.85 47.13
CA SER A 18 -45.92 101.12 47.84
C SER A 18 -44.62 101.47 48.57
N LYS A 19 -44.03 102.60 48.19
CA LYS A 19 -42.78 103.14 48.71
C LYS A 19 -42.84 103.35 50.23
N SER A 20 -42.06 102.59 51.01
CA SER A 20 -41.66 102.97 52.37
C SER A 20 -40.20 103.45 52.35
N LYS A 21 -39.94 104.61 52.95
CA LYS A 21 -38.68 105.39 52.85
C LYS A 21 -37.46 104.75 53.57
N THR A 22 -37.57 103.50 54.04
CA THR A 22 -36.54 102.82 54.84
C THR A 22 -35.71 101.80 54.07
N PHE A 23 -36.08 101.42 52.84
CA PHE A 23 -35.36 100.41 52.04
C PHE A 23 -34.27 100.95 51.11
N ARG A 24 -34.10 102.29 51.00
CA ARG A 24 -33.15 102.90 50.07
C ARG A 24 -31.71 103.02 50.61
N LYS A 25 -31.36 102.32 51.70
CA LYS A 25 -30.06 102.47 52.37
C LYS A 25 -29.24 101.18 52.53
N LEU A 26 -29.66 100.06 51.95
CA LEU A 26 -28.94 98.80 52.06
C LEU A 26 -29.13 97.91 50.82
N GLY A 27 -28.40 98.22 49.73
CA GLY A 27 -28.36 97.43 48.49
C GLY A 27 -28.49 98.31 47.25
N GLY A 28 -27.38 98.48 46.51
CA GLY A 28 -27.24 99.38 45.35
C GLY A 28 -27.82 98.82 44.03
N ASP A 29 -27.64 99.62 42.97
CA ASP A 29 -28.17 99.55 41.58
C ASP A 29 -28.38 98.16 40.95
N GLU A 30 -27.66 97.12 41.37
CA GLU A 30 -27.76 95.77 40.79
C GLU A 30 -29.15 95.12 40.98
N ILE A 31 -29.89 95.48 42.04
CA ILE A 31 -31.25 94.92 42.25
C ILE A 31 -32.28 95.65 41.36
N ASP A 32 -32.10 96.95 41.11
CA ASP A 32 -32.99 97.73 40.23
C ASP A 32 -32.80 97.37 38.74
N GLU A 33 -31.59 96.98 38.31
CA GLU A 33 -31.35 96.44 36.95
C GLU A 33 -32.02 95.07 36.71
N LEU A 34 -32.14 94.23 37.74
CA LEU A 34 -32.82 92.93 37.65
C LEU A 34 -34.35 93.05 37.55
N PHE A 35 -34.93 94.15 38.05
CA PHE A 35 -36.37 94.41 37.94
C PHE A 35 -36.77 95.29 36.75
N SER A 36 -35.81 95.96 36.10
CA SER A 36 -36.04 96.81 34.92
C SER A 36 -35.65 96.14 33.60
N SER A 37 -34.86 95.06 33.63
CA SER A 37 -34.50 94.32 32.43
C SER A 37 -35.66 93.48 31.90
N SER A 38 -35.92 93.57 30.60
CA SER A 38 -36.83 92.66 29.90
C SER A 38 -36.05 91.43 29.45
N SER A 39 -36.53 90.23 29.77
CA SER A 39 -35.93 89.01 29.26
C SER A 39 -36.54 88.64 27.92
N PHE A 40 -35.66 88.45 26.93
CA PHE A 40 -35.99 87.95 25.62
C PHE A 40 -35.59 86.47 25.56
N THR A 41 -36.58 85.59 25.45
CA THR A 41 -36.35 84.14 25.38
C THR A 41 -36.87 83.60 24.07
N LEU A 42 -36.04 82.90 23.33
CA LEU A 42 -36.41 82.19 22.11
C LEU A 42 -36.55 80.70 22.44
N LEU A 43 -37.77 80.19 22.34
CA LEU A 43 -38.11 78.79 22.63
C LEU A 43 -38.25 78.01 21.33
N ASP A 44 -37.59 76.86 21.25
CA ASP A 44 -37.85 75.87 20.21
C ASP A 44 -38.98 74.97 20.70
N THR A 45 -40.16 75.07 20.09
CA THR A 45 -41.35 74.28 20.50
C THR A 45 -41.15 72.78 20.27
N ASP A 46 -40.22 72.47 19.40
CA ASP A 46 -40.14 71.24 18.67
C ASP A 46 -39.08 70.32 19.30
N LEU A 47 -37.97 70.90 19.72
CA LEU A 47 -36.92 70.24 20.48
C LEU A 47 -37.00 70.52 21.99
N LYS A 48 -38.03 71.27 22.43
CA LYS A 48 -38.35 71.57 23.84
C LYS A 48 -37.15 72.12 24.62
N PHE A 49 -36.35 72.98 23.99
CA PHE A 49 -35.22 73.64 24.64
C PHE A 49 -35.22 75.15 24.39
N ILE A 50 -34.52 75.87 25.26
CA ILE A 50 -34.34 77.32 25.16
C ILE A 50 -33.20 77.58 24.18
N ALA A 51 -33.52 78.09 22.99
CA ALA A 51 -32.56 78.33 21.92
C ALA A 51 -31.69 79.56 22.21
N HIS A 52 -32.27 80.63 22.75
CA HIS A 52 -31.56 81.84 23.15
C HIS A 52 -32.24 82.50 24.34
N ASN A 53 -31.47 83.02 25.28
CA ASN A 53 -31.98 83.83 26.39
C ASN A 53 -31.06 85.03 26.55
N GLU A 54 -31.64 86.22 26.51
CA GLU A 54 -30.92 87.49 26.62
C GLU A 54 -31.68 88.42 27.57
N SER A 55 -30.96 88.98 28.53
CA SER A 55 -31.49 90.04 29.39
C SER A 55 -31.18 91.38 28.75
N LEU A 56 -32.22 92.10 28.33
CA LEU A 56 -32.09 93.43 27.73
C LEU A 56 -32.35 94.50 28.78
N PRO A 57 -31.49 95.52 28.91
CA PRO A 57 -31.65 96.57 29.91
C PRO A 57 -32.83 97.51 29.62
N ALA A 58 -33.38 97.48 28.40
CA ALA A 58 -34.46 98.36 27.95
C ALA A 58 -35.68 97.56 27.50
N GLN A 59 -36.88 98.10 27.76
CA GLN A 59 -38.15 97.46 27.40
C GLN A 59 -38.27 97.28 25.88
N VAL A 60 -38.70 96.09 25.47
CA VAL A 60 -38.99 95.78 24.07
C VAL A 60 -40.30 96.44 23.65
N LYS A 61 -40.25 97.25 22.59
CA LYS A 61 -41.41 97.95 22.03
C LYS A 61 -42.16 97.06 21.04
N ASP A 62 -41.45 96.41 20.13
CA ASP A 62 -42.04 95.53 19.14
C ASP A 62 -41.07 94.43 18.69
N VAL A 63 -41.61 93.28 18.31
CA VAL A 63 -40.86 92.14 17.74
C VAL A 63 -41.52 91.76 16.43
N PHE A 64 -40.82 91.97 15.33
CA PHE A 64 -41.34 91.70 13.99
C PHE A 64 -40.37 90.85 13.17
N ALA A 65 -40.93 90.02 12.30
CA ALA A 65 -40.18 89.20 11.34
C ALA A 65 -40.27 89.84 9.95
N GLY A 66 -39.13 90.02 9.30
CA GLY A 66 -39.05 90.61 7.96
C GLY A 66 -37.81 90.12 7.22
N TRP A 67 -37.93 89.88 5.91
CA TRP A 67 -36.82 89.41 5.06
C TRP A 67 -36.12 88.12 5.56
N ASP A 68 -36.89 87.18 6.09
CA ASP A 68 -36.37 85.94 6.69
C ASP A 68 -35.39 86.16 7.85
N GLU A 69 -35.58 87.26 8.61
CA GLU A 69 -34.84 87.60 9.82
C GLU A 69 -35.78 88.10 10.93
N LEU A 70 -35.35 87.97 12.19
CA LEU A 70 -36.11 88.43 13.36
C LEU A 70 -35.50 89.72 13.91
N PHE A 71 -36.33 90.76 14.02
CA PHE A 71 -35.91 92.06 14.54
C PHE A 71 -36.60 92.36 15.86
N LEU A 72 -35.84 92.94 16.79
CA LEU A 72 -36.33 93.38 18.09
C LEU A 72 -36.05 94.88 18.24
N LEU A 73 -37.11 95.67 18.39
CA LEU A 73 -37.02 97.11 18.57
C LEU A 73 -37.20 97.45 20.05
N THR A 74 -36.20 98.08 20.65
CA THR A 74 -36.28 98.61 22.02
C THR A 74 -36.86 100.01 22.05
N VAL A 75 -37.37 100.43 23.21
CA VAL A 75 -37.88 101.80 23.43
C VAL A 75 -36.79 102.86 23.18
N ASP A 76 -35.52 102.51 23.41
CA ASP A 76 -34.36 103.38 23.19
C ASP A 76 -34.02 103.57 21.70
N GLY A 77 -34.80 102.98 20.79
CA GLY A 77 -34.59 103.11 19.34
C GLY A 77 -33.49 102.21 18.78
N LYS A 78 -32.91 101.31 19.59
CA LYS A 78 -31.94 100.30 19.11
C LYS A 78 -32.70 99.13 18.51
N LEU A 79 -32.29 98.75 17.30
CA LEU A 79 -32.80 97.58 16.58
C LEU A 79 -31.79 96.44 16.69
N TYR A 80 -32.20 95.34 17.30
CA TYR A 80 -31.43 94.10 17.33
C TYR A 80 -31.86 93.20 16.19
N LYS A 81 -30.87 92.65 15.49
CA LYS A 81 -31.07 91.72 14.37
C LYS A 81 -30.64 90.34 14.84
N TYR A 82 -31.58 89.41 14.86
CA TYR A 82 -31.33 88.01 15.18
C TYR A 82 -31.28 87.19 13.89
N GLN A 83 -30.12 86.62 13.63
CA GLN A 83 -29.89 85.68 12.54
C GLN A 83 -29.81 84.25 13.07
N GLU A 84 -30.44 83.34 12.34
CA GLU A 84 -30.37 81.93 12.64
C GLU A 84 -28.96 81.40 12.36
N LYS A 85 -28.33 80.79 13.38
CA LYS A 85 -27.00 80.18 13.23
C LYS A 85 -27.06 78.98 12.28
N THR A 86 -25.94 78.70 11.61
CA THR A 86 -25.84 77.52 10.74
C THR A 86 -25.96 76.22 11.56
N LEU A 87 -26.37 75.13 10.93
CA LEU A 87 -26.54 73.83 11.60
C LEU A 87 -25.25 73.36 12.30
N GLN A 88 -24.09 73.59 11.70
CA GLN A 88 -22.78 73.26 12.30
C GLN A 88 -22.55 74.03 13.61
N GLN A 89 -22.80 75.34 13.62
CA GLN A 89 -22.67 76.17 14.82
C GLN A 89 -23.68 75.78 15.91
N LYS A 90 -24.92 75.42 15.52
CA LYS A 90 -25.92 74.90 16.47
C LYS A 90 -25.44 73.61 17.13
N LEU A 91 -24.87 72.68 16.35
CA LEU A 91 -24.34 71.43 16.87
C LEU A 91 -23.11 71.65 17.77
N GLU A 92 -22.19 72.55 17.42
CA GLU A 92 -21.04 72.91 18.24
C GLU A 92 -21.44 73.42 19.62
N ILE A 93 -22.40 74.35 19.69
CA ILE A 93 -22.94 74.86 20.95
C ILE A 93 -23.56 73.75 21.80
N LEU A 94 -24.24 72.78 21.15
CA LEU A 94 -24.81 71.63 21.84
C LEU A 94 -23.74 70.67 22.35
N TYR A 95 -22.63 70.50 21.62
CA TYR A 95 -21.49 69.68 22.06
C TYR A 95 -20.79 70.31 23.27
N GLU A 96 -20.53 71.62 23.26
CA GLU A 96 -19.92 72.34 24.39
C GLU A 96 -20.75 72.21 25.68
N ARG A 97 -22.08 72.13 25.53
CA ARG A 97 -23.03 71.96 26.63
C ARG A 97 -23.34 70.50 26.97
N ASN A 98 -22.71 69.54 26.29
CA ASN A 98 -22.94 68.09 26.43
C ASN A 98 -24.39 67.62 26.17
N LEU A 99 -25.17 68.37 25.37
CA LEU A 99 -26.58 68.09 25.07
C LEU A 99 -26.73 67.23 23.79
N TYR A 100 -26.10 66.06 23.79
CA TYR A 100 -26.01 65.21 22.60
C TYR A 100 -27.35 64.60 22.13
N LEU A 101 -28.27 64.28 23.03
CA LEU A 101 -29.62 63.80 22.67
C LEU A 101 -30.39 64.83 21.84
N TYR A 102 -30.26 66.12 22.21
CA TYR A 102 -30.86 67.22 21.47
C TYR A 102 -30.15 67.45 20.13
N ALA A 103 -28.84 67.27 20.08
CA ALA A 103 -28.06 67.33 18.85
C ALA A 103 -28.50 66.25 17.84
N ILE A 104 -28.80 65.02 18.31
CA ILE A 104 -29.32 63.93 17.47
C ILE A 104 -30.70 64.31 16.90
N ASN A 105 -31.62 64.76 17.77
CA ASN A 105 -32.96 65.15 17.34
C ASN A 105 -32.95 66.33 16.36
N LEU A 106 -32.06 67.30 16.58
CA LEU A 106 -31.86 68.43 15.66
C LEU A 106 -31.34 67.96 14.30
N ALA A 107 -30.35 67.07 14.27
CA ALA A 107 -29.79 66.53 13.04
C ALA A 107 -30.79 65.69 12.24
N GLN A 108 -31.63 64.89 12.92
CA GLN A 108 -32.69 64.12 12.28
C GLN A 108 -33.77 65.03 11.65
N LYS A 109 -34.18 66.08 12.36
CA LYS A 109 -35.17 67.06 11.84
C LYS A 109 -34.66 67.83 10.64
N ALA A 110 -33.38 68.20 10.66
CA ALA A 110 -32.74 68.91 9.56
C ALA A 110 -32.44 68.02 8.34
N GLY A 111 -32.76 66.72 8.40
CA GLY A 111 -32.46 65.77 7.33
C GLY A 111 -30.96 65.59 7.09
N ALA A 112 -30.13 65.79 8.12
CA ALA A 112 -28.68 65.73 7.98
C ALA A 112 -28.22 64.35 7.49
N ASP A 113 -27.18 64.33 6.66
CA ASP A 113 -26.61 63.11 6.10
C ASP A 113 -26.26 62.10 7.20
N LYS A 114 -26.43 60.80 6.89
CA LYS A 114 -26.08 59.71 7.80
C LYS A 114 -24.65 59.84 8.35
N THR A 115 -23.72 60.35 7.55
CA THR A 115 -22.33 60.64 7.95
C THR A 115 -22.23 61.67 9.08
N GLN A 116 -23.01 62.75 9.03
CA GLN A 116 -23.05 63.78 10.08
C GLN A 116 -23.73 63.25 11.35
N GLN A 117 -24.78 62.43 11.20
CA GLN A 117 -25.42 61.74 12.32
C GLN A 117 -24.44 60.78 13.02
N ASN A 118 -23.65 60.02 12.26
CA ASN A 118 -22.64 59.12 12.81
C ASN A 118 -21.54 59.85 13.59
N ILE A 119 -21.16 61.07 13.18
CA ILE A 119 -20.22 61.91 13.94
C ILE A 119 -20.81 62.35 15.28
N ILE A 120 -22.11 62.68 15.32
CA ILE A 120 -22.81 63.02 16.57
C ILE A 120 -22.81 61.80 17.52
N PHE A 121 -23.16 60.62 17.02
CA PHE A 121 -23.17 59.39 17.81
C PHE A 121 -21.78 59.02 18.34
N ARG A 122 -20.71 59.20 17.55
CA ARG A 122 -19.33 59.01 18.00
C ARG A 122 -18.96 59.94 19.16
N LYS A 123 -19.20 61.25 19.00
CA LYS A 123 -18.91 62.24 20.05
C LYS A 123 -19.73 61.99 21.32
N TYR A 124 -20.96 61.52 21.16
CA TYR A 124 -21.80 61.14 22.29
C TYR A 124 -21.26 59.89 23.00
N GLY A 125 -20.82 58.87 22.24
CA GLY A 125 -20.15 57.69 22.79
C GLY A 125 -18.85 58.04 23.53
N ASP A 126 -18.05 58.99 23.02
CA ASP A 126 -16.84 59.47 23.67
C ASP A 126 -17.14 60.11 25.03
N TYR A 127 -18.20 60.94 25.09
CA TYR A 127 -18.66 61.58 26.32
C TYR A 127 -19.16 60.54 27.35
N LEU A 128 -19.99 59.60 26.92
CA LEU A 128 -20.51 58.53 27.79
C LEU A 128 -19.39 57.62 28.32
N TYR A 129 -18.37 57.34 27.48
CA TYR A 129 -17.19 56.58 27.89
C TYR A 129 -16.41 57.32 29.00
N GLN A 130 -16.19 58.63 28.86
CA GLN A 130 -15.54 59.44 29.90
C GLN A 130 -16.34 59.49 31.21
N LYS A 131 -17.67 59.45 31.10
CA LYS A 131 -18.60 59.42 32.23
C LYS A 131 -18.61 58.07 32.97
N GLY A 132 -18.11 57.00 32.34
CA GLY A 132 -18.06 55.64 32.89
C GLY A 132 -19.27 54.76 32.53
N ASP A 133 -20.19 55.26 31.71
CA ASP A 133 -21.39 54.52 31.28
C ASP A 133 -21.07 53.72 30.00
N TYR A 134 -20.28 52.66 30.14
CA TYR A 134 -19.67 51.92 29.02
C TYR A 134 -20.68 51.18 28.12
N ASP A 135 -21.76 50.63 28.66
CA ASP A 135 -22.73 49.84 27.88
C ASP A 135 -23.54 50.75 26.95
N THR A 136 -24.02 51.88 27.49
CA THR A 136 -24.71 52.88 26.68
C THR A 136 -23.77 53.55 25.68
N ALA A 137 -22.50 53.78 26.05
CA ALA A 137 -21.49 54.25 25.11
C ALA A 137 -21.32 53.28 23.94
N MET A 138 -21.28 51.97 24.21
CA MET A 138 -21.15 50.94 23.17
C MET A 138 -22.32 50.97 22.19
N GLN A 139 -23.56 51.05 22.69
CA GLN A 139 -24.74 51.19 21.83
C GLN A 139 -24.67 52.41 20.90
N GLN A 140 -24.03 53.51 21.32
CA GLN A 140 -23.81 54.66 20.44
C GLN A 140 -22.71 54.42 19.42
N TYR A 141 -21.63 53.72 19.79
CA TYR A 141 -20.59 53.32 18.84
C TYR A 141 -21.13 52.35 17.78
N LEU A 142 -22.00 51.41 18.16
CA LEU A 142 -22.69 50.51 17.24
C LEU A 142 -23.52 51.27 16.20
N ARG A 143 -24.22 52.32 16.62
CA ARG A 143 -24.98 53.18 15.68
C ARG A 143 -24.09 54.04 14.79
N ALA A 144 -22.79 54.16 15.09
CA ALA A 144 -21.82 55.00 14.39
C ALA A 144 -20.77 54.21 13.58
N ILE A 145 -21.01 52.93 13.30
CA ILE A 145 -20.00 52.02 12.71
C ILE A 145 -19.43 52.54 11.38
N GLU A 146 -20.25 53.14 10.51
CA GLU A 146 -19.81 53.53 9.15
C GLU A 146 -18.68 54.58 9.10
N ASN A 147 -18.45 55.35 10.17
CA ASN A 147 -17.46 56.44 10.20
C ASN A 147 -16.53 56.40 11.43
N THR A 148 -16.57 55.33 12.22
CA THR A 148 -15.68 55.13 13.36
C THR A 148 -14.51 54.23 12.96
N GLU A 149 -13.30 54.57 13.39
CA GLU A 149 -12.15 53.68 13.23
C GLU A 149 -12.25 52.54 14.26
N PRO A 150 -12.40 51.27 13.82
CA PRO A 150 -12.61 50.15 14.75
C PRO A 150 -11.46 49.97 15.74
N SER A 151 -10.22 50.28 15.32
CA SER A 151 -9.02 50.21 16.16
C SER A 151 -9.10 51.10 17.41
N GLN A 152 -9.74 52.28 17.32
CA GLN A 152 -9.87 53.20 18.45
C GLN A 152 -10.83 52.65 19.51
N VAL A 153 -11.94 52.04 19.07
CA VAL A 153 -12.92 51.43 19.96
C VAL A 153 -12.33 50.17 20.58
N ILE A 154 -11.76 49.27 19.78
CA ILE A 154 -11.15 48.02 20.27
C ILE A 154 -10.07 48.30 21.33
N ARG A 155 -9.19 49.30 21.12
CA ARG A 155 -8.16 49.67 22.10
C ARG A 155 -8.73 50.14 23.43
N ARG A 156 -9.89 50.81 23.42
CA ARG A 156 -10.56 51.32 24.64
C ARG A 156 -11.34 50.26 25.42
N PHE A 157 -11.67 49.14 24.78
CA PHE A 157 -12.52 48.08 25.34
C PHE A 157 -11.80 46.73 25.46
N LEU A 158 -10.47 46.68 25.32
CA LEU A 158 -9.66 45.45 25.42
C LEU A 158 -9.54 44.89 26.86
N ASP A 159 -10.03 45.62 27.85
CA ASP A 159 -10.02 45.19 29.25
C ASP A 159 -10.84 43.92 29.46
N THR A 160 -10.32 42.98 30.25
CA THR A 160 -10.96 41.66 30.50
C THR A 160 -12.35 41.75 31.12
N GLN A 161 -12.66 42.83 31.83
CA GLN A 161 -13.98 43.06 32.43
C GLN A 161 -15.03 43.48 31.41
N ARG A 162 -14.63 43.88 30.19
CA ARG A 162 -15.51 44.50 29.18
C ARG A 162 -15.56 43.71 27.88
N ILE A 163 -15.13 42.44 27.92
CA ILE A 163 -15.09 41.55 26.75
C ILE A 163 -16.48 41.43 26.09
N HIS A 164 -17.57 41.43 26.86
CA HIS A 164 -18.94 41.37 26.31
C HIS A 164 -19.25 42.56 25.38
N ASN A 165 -18.98 43.79 25.82
CA ASN A 165 -19.19 44.98 25.00
C ASN A 165 -18.30 44.97 23.74
N LEU A 166 -17.09 44.42 23.86
CA LEU A 166 -16.19 44.25 22.74
C LEU A 166 -16.70 43.21 21.73
N ILE A 167 -17.30 42.12 22.22
CA ILE A 167 -17.93 41.09 21.37
C ILE A 167 -19.09 41.71 20.60
N ASP A 168 -20.01 42.42 21.26
CA ASP A 168 -21.15 43.05 20.59
C ASP A 168 -20.67 44.01 19.47
N TYR A 169 -19.60 44.76 19.74
CA TYR A 169 -18.98 45.63 18.73
C TYR A 169 -18.40 44.86 17.53
N LEU A 170 -17.74 43.73 17.79
CA LEU A 170 -17.11 42.92 16.76
C LEU A 170 -18.12 42.07 15.97
N GLU A 171 -19.20 41.60 16.62
CA GLU A 171 -20.33 40.92 15.97
C GLU A 171 -20.99 41.87 14.95
N GLU A 172 -21.32 43.09 15.34
CA GLU A 172 -21.92 44.11 14.46
C GLU A 172 -20.94 44.58 13.36
N LEU A 173 -19.65 44.70 13.68
CA LEU A 173 -18.63 45.00 12.67
C LEU A 173 -18.52 43.89 11.60
N HIS A 174 -18.73 42.64 12.02
CA HIS A 174 -18.75 41.47 11.15
C HIS A 174 -20.03 41.40 10.31
N GLU A 175 -21.20 41.67 10.89
CA GLU A 175 -22.48 41.73 10.17
C GLU A 175 -22.50 42.81 9.07
N HIS A 176 -21.72 43.88 9.25
CA HIS A 176 -21.57 44.94 8.25
C HIS A 176 -20.45 44.71 7.20
N ASP A 177 -19.84 43.52 7.13
CA ASP A 177 -18.74 43.15 6.21
C ASP A 177 -17.51 44.09 6.24
N ARG A 178 -17.33 44.86 7.32
CA ARG A 178 -16.19 45.80 7.52
C ARG A 178 -15.07 45.19 8.36
N ALA A 179 -15.26 43.98 8.87
CA ALA A 179 -14.26 43.29 9.67
C ALA A 179 -13.03 42.90 8.83
N THR A 180 -11.84 43.19 9.36
CA THR A 180 -10.57 42.67 8.86
C THR A 180 -10.29 41.29 9.48
N ALA A 181 -9.30 40.58 8.93
CA ALA A 181 -8.84 39.31 9.47
C ALA A 181 -8.54 39.37 10.97
N ASP A 182 -7.81 40.41 11.38
CA ASP A 182 -7.41 40.64 12.76
C ASP A 182 -8.60 40.87 13.69
N HIS A 183 -9.68 41.50 13.20
CA HIS A 183 -10.90 41.71 13.98
C HIS A 183 -11.67 40.40 14.19
N THR A 184 -11.74 39.56 13.16
CA THR A 184 -12.38 38.24 13.25
C THR A 184 -11.59 37.24 14.11
N THR A 185 -10.25 37.26 14.07
CA THR A 185 -9.41 36.43 14.96
C THR A 185 -9.50 36.89 16.40
N LEU A 186 -9.59 38.20 16.64
CA LEU A 186 -9.78 38.76 17.98
C LEU A 186 -11.18 38.40 18.53
N LEU A 187 -12.23 38.43 17.69
CA LEU A 187 -13.55 37.93 18.08
C LEU A 187 -13.51 36.45 18.49
N LEU A 188 -12.82 35.61 17.70
CA LEU A 188 -12.60 34.20 18.04
C LEU A 188 -11.84 34.04 19.37
N ASN A 189 -10.83 34.89 19.64
CA ASN A 189 -10.11 34.92 20.91
C ASN A 189 -11.04 35.25 22.08
N CYS A 190 -11.91 36.24 21.89
CA CYS A 190 -12.89 36.65 22.88
C CYS A 190 -13.88 35.52 23.20
N TYR A 191 -14.41 34.81 22.20
CA TYR A 191 -15.27 33.64 22.42
C TYR A 191 -14.54 32.50 23.14
N ALA A 192 -13.30 32.19 22.74
CA ALA A 192 -12.50 31.16 23.40
C ALA A 192 -12.21 31.50 24.88
N LYS A 193 -12.00 32.79 25.21
CA LYS A 193 -11.81 33.25 26.60
C LYS A 193 -13.08 33.20 27.45
N LEU A 194 -14.24 33.51 26.87
CA LEU A 194 -15.52 33.47 27.59
C LEU A 194 -16.10 32.05 27.71
N LYS A 195 -15.50 31.06 27.04
CA LYS A 195 -15.97 29.67 26.97
C LYS A 195 -17.38 29.50 26.44
N ASP A 196 -17.83 30.42 25.58
CA ASP A 196 -19.13 30.33 24.93
C ASP A 196 -19.03 29.41 23.70
N THR A 197 -19.30 28.12 23.91
CA THR A 197 -19.16 27.08 22.87
C THR A 197 -20.20 27.19 21.78
N ASP A 198 -21.40 27.67 22.11
CA ASP A 198 -22.53 27.68 21.19
C ASP A 198 -22.37 28.79 20.15
N LYS A 199 -21.94 29.99 20.59
CA LYS A 199 -21.61 31.09 19.69
C LYS A 199 -20.40 30.78 18.83
N LEU A 200 -19.36 30.16 19.41
CA LEU A 200 -18.16 29.73 18.68
C LEU A 200 -18.52 28.74 17.56
N ASP A 201 -19.36 27.74 17.88
CA ASP A 201 -19.81 26.73 16.90
C ASP A 201 -20.67 27.34 15.79
N ALA A 202 -21.60 28.23 16.13
CA ALA A 202 -22.42 28.94 15.16
C ALA A 202 -21.56 29.80 14.21
N PHE A 203 -20.55 30.49 14.76
CA PHE A 203 -19.60 31.30 13.99
C PHE A 203 -18.77 30.44 13.03
N ILE A 204 -18.23 29.33 13.50
CA ILE A 204 -17.39 28.41 12.71
C ILE A 204 -18.21 27.66 11.62
N ARG A 205 -19.48 27.35 11.89
CA ARG A 205 -20.33 26.63 10.95
C ARG A 205 -20.78 27.49 9.78
N THR A 206 -21.01 28.79 9.99
CA THR A 206 -21.49 29.73 8.96
C THR A 206 -20.44 29.91 7.84
N PRO A 207 -20.64 29.36 6.64
CA PRO A 207 -19.66 29.42 5.57
C PRO A 207 -19.80 30.73 4.78
N GLY A 208 -18.70 31.48 4.60
CA GLY A 208 -18.62 32.56 3.61
C GLY A 208 -18.25 33.96 4.11
N THR A 209 -18.12 34.19 5.41
CA THR A 209 -17.86 35.55 5.96
C THR A 209 -16.46 35.73 6.57
N ALA A 210 -15.65 34.68 6.60
CA ALA A 210 -14.58 34.59 7.57
C ALA A 210 -13.20 34.74 6.90
N LYS A 211 -12.69 35.97 6.83
CA LYS A 211 -11.32 36.28 6.37
C LYS A 211 -10.32 36.18 7.54
N PHE A 212 -10.37 35.17 8.40
CA PHE A 212 -9.44 35.10 9.55
C PHE A 212 -8.13 34.39 9.21
N ASP A 213 -7.12 34.62 10.06
CA ASP A 213 -5.86 33.86 10.02
C ASP A 213 -6.06 32.48 10.67
N LEU A 214 -5.90 31.45 9.84
CA LEU A 214 -6.28 30.06 10.14
C LEU A 214 -5.32 29.40 11.12
N GLU A 215 -4.02 29.66 10.97
CA GLU A 215 -2.99 29.06 11.81
C GLU A 215 -3.13 29.54 13.24
N THR A 216 -3.36 30.84 13.44
CA THR A 216 -3.56 31.43 14.76
C THR A 216 -4.89 30.98 15.37
N ALA A 217 -5.96 30.89 14.58
CA ALA A 217 -7.26 30.37 15.03
C ALA A 217 -7.16 28.92 15.53
N ILE A 218 -6.54 28.02 14.75
CA ILE A 218 -6.38 26.60 15.12
C ILE A 218 -5.48 26.48 16.36
N ALA A 219 -4.36 27.20 16.41
CA ALA A 219 -3.44 27.18 17.56
C ALA A 219 -4.15 27.64 18.84
N MET A 220 -4.98 28.68 18.76
CA MET A 220 -5.75 29.17 19.89
C MET A 220 -6.85 28.19 20.33
N CYS A 221 -7.56 27.55 19.39
CA CYS A 221 -8.51 26.49 19.73
C CYS A 221 -7.82 25.32 20.45
N ARG A 222 -6.61 24.92 20.01
CA ARG A 222 -5.80 23.90 20.70
C ARG A 222 -5.41 24.33 22.11
N GLN A 223 -4.92 25.57 22.28
CA GLN A 223 -4.57 26.12 23.61
C GLN A 223 -5.80 26.23 24.54
N GLY A 224 -6.98 26.51 23.97
CA GLY A 224 -8.24 26.60 24.69
C GLY A 224 -8.87 25.24 25.06
N GLY A 225 -8.32 24.12 24.55
CA GLY A 225 -8.89 22.78 24.74
C GLY A 225 -10.10 22.47 23.84
N TYR A 226 -10.30 23.28 22.80
CA TYR A 226 -11.40 23.21 21.84
C TYR A 226 -11.00 22.37 20.62
N PHE A 227 -10.66 21.10 20.85
CA PHE A 227 -10.05 20.24 19.82
C PHE A 227 -11.01 19.88 18.69
N ASP A 228 -12.29 19.71 18.98
CA ASP A 228 -13.28 19.33 17.98
C ASP A 228 -13.60 20.49 17.02
N GLN A 229 -13.65 21.72 17.52
CA GLN A 229 -13.75 22.92 16.68
C GLN A 229 -12.48 23.14 15.86
N ALA A 230 -11.31 22.92 16.45
CA ALA A 230 -10.03 23.01 15.75
C ALA A 230 -9.95 22.00 14.59
N ALA A 231 -10.36 20.76 14.82
CA ALA A 231 -10.43 19.73 13.80
C ALA A 231 -11.44 20.10 12.69
N TYR A 232 -12.62 20.62 13.06
CA TYR A 232 -13.60 21.07 12.08
C TYR A 232 -13.09 22.24 11.21
N LEU A 233 -12.39 23.21 11.81
CA LEU A 233 -11.76 24.30 11.07
C LEU A 233 -10.66 23.77 10.13
N ALA A 234 -9.77 22.91 10.62
CA ALA A 234 -8.70 22.34 9.80
C ALA A 234 -9.25 21.48 8.64
N THR A 235 -10.32 20.71 8.86
CA THR A 235 -10.98 19.95 7.78
C THR A 235 -11.62 20.83 6.72
N LYS A 236 -12.28 21.94 7.09
CA LYS A 236 -12.88 22.88 6.14
C LYS A 236 -11.85 23.52 5.20
N HIS A 237 -10.65 23.78 5.71
CA HIS A 237 -9.60 24.46 4.97
C HIS A 237 -8.62 23.52 4.26
N GLY A 238 -8.78 22.20 4.43
CA GLY A 238 -8.00 21.18 3.73
C GLY A 238 -6.62 20.89 4.34
N GLU A 239 -6.38 21.33 5.59
CA GLU A 239 -5.14 21.08 6.33
C GLU A 239 -5.17 19.68 6.97
N ASN A 240 -5.05 18.65 6.14
CA ASN A 240 -5.30 17.26 6.53
C ASN A 240 -4.29 16.73 7.57
N GLU A 241 -3.04 17.16 7.52
CA GLU A 241 -2.00 16.75 8.48
C GLU A 241 -2.33 17.27 9.88
N LEU A 242 -2.67 18.56 9.99
CA LEU A 242 -3.04 19.18 11.26
C LEU A 242 -4.29 18.56 11.88
N VAL A 243 -5.27 18.16 11.06
CA VAL A 243 -6.46 17.44 11.55
C VAL A 243 -6.04 16.14 12.25
N ILE A 244 -5.17 15.35 11.62
CA ILE A 244 -4.76 14.05 12.15
C ILE A 244 -3.86 14.23 13.37
N ASP A 245 -2.95 15.20 13.35
CA ASP A 245 -2.13 15.57 14.50
C ASP A 245 -3.03 15.93 15.71
N ILE A 246 -4.07 16.76 15.52
CA ILE A 246 -5.04 17.12 16.59
C ILE A 246 -5.81 15.88 17.07
N LEU A 247 -6.31 15.03 16.16
CA LEU A 247 -7.11 13.88 16.53
C LEU A 247 -6.32 12.81 17.29
N ILE A 248 -5.04 12.62 16.95
CA ILE A 248 -4.17 11.59 17.53
C ILE A 248 -3.48 12.10 18.80
N GLU A 249 -2.83 13.27 18.76
CA GLU A 249 -2.00 13.77 19.88
C GLU A 249 -2.84 14.41 20.97
N ASP A 250 -3.82 15.24 20.59
CA ASP A 250 -4.59 16.05 21.55
C ASP A 250 -5.89 15.35 21.98
N SER A 251 -6.70 14.87 21.01
CA SER A 251 -8.03 14.30 21.27
C SER A 251 -8.03 12.81 21.59
N LYS A 252 -6.96 12.07 21.22
CA LYS A 252 -6.84 10.60 21.33
C LYS A 252 -8.02 9.83 20.69
N LYS A 253 -8.65 10.40 19.67
CA LYS A 253 -9.76 9.79 18.94
C LYS A 253 -9.24 9.01 17.73
N TYR A 254 -8.55 7.90 17.99
CA TYR A 254 -7.86 7.12 16.95
C TYR A 254 -8.80 6.54 15.89
N ALA A 255 -10.03 6.14 16.26
CA ALA A 255 -11.01 5.61 15.33
C ALA A 255 -11.50 6.67 14.31
N GLU A 256 -11.72 7.91 14.78
CA GLU A 256 -12.09 9.04 13.91
C GLU A 256 -10.91 9.44 13.00
N ALA A 257 -9.69 9.45 13.55
CA ALA A 257 -8.48 9.68 12.77
C ALA A 257 -8.29 8.66 11.65
N LEU A 258 -8.53 7.36 11.92
CA LEU A 258 -8.49 6.31 10.90
C LEU A 258 -9.53 6.52 9.82
N GLN A 259 -10.79 6.81 10.20
CA GLN A 259 -11.85 7.11 9.23
C GLN A 259 -11.50 8.31 8.35
N TYR A 260 -10.86 9.33 8.92
CA TYR A 260 -10.39 10.49 8.18
C TYR A 260 -9.26 10.11 7.22
N ILE A 261 -8.27 9.33 7.64
CA ILE A 261 -7.20 8.80 6.77
C ILE A 261 -7.80 8.00 5.61
N TRP A 262 -8.85 7.22 5.84
CA TRP A 262 -9.55 6.45 4.79
C TRP A 262 -10.23 7.32 3.71
N ARG A 263 -10.47 8.61 3.98
CA ARG A 263 -11.09 9.55 3.03
C ARG A 263 -10.07 10.34 2.22
N LEU A 264 -8.83 10.40 2.67
CA LEU A 264 -7.78 11.17 2.02
C LEU A 264 -7.33 10.53 0.70
N ASP A 265 -6.77 11.37 -0.18
CA ASP A 265 -6.15 10.87 -1.39
C ASP A 265 -4.89 10.03 -1.05
N PRO A 266 -4.58 8.98 -1.84
CA PRO A 266 -3.49 8.05 -1.54
C PRO A 266 -2.12 8.70 -1.32
N TYR A 267 -1.86 9.85 -1.96
CA TYR A 267 -0.62 10.61 -1.84
C TYR A 267 -0.47 11.33 -0.50
N LEU A 268 -1.57 11.83 0.06
CA LEU A 268 -1.59 12.53 1.35
C LEU A 268 -1.73 11.55 2.51
N ALA A 269 -2.37 10.40 2.28
CA ALA A 269 -2.54 9.38 3.31
C ALA A 269 -1.22 8.73 3.74
N TYR A 270 -0.28 8.48 2.82
CA TYR A 270 0.94 7.70 3.11
C TYR A 270 1.89 8.34 4.14
N PRO A 271 2.29 9.62 4.02
CA PRO A 271 3.17 10.25 5.00
C PRO A 271 2.57 10.24 6.41
N VAL A 272 1.26 10.52 6.50
CA VAL A 272 0.56 10.57 7.79
C VAL A 272 0.37 9.19 8.38
N LEU A 273 0.04 8.19 7.54
CA LEU A 273 -0.07 6.80 7.94
C LEU A 273 1.26 6.29 8.50
N MET A 274 2.40 6.61 7.89
CA MET A 274 3.72 6.20 8.36
C MET A 274 4.13 6.90 9.66
N LYS A 275 3.85 8.21 9.80
CA LYS A 275 4.15 8.99 11.02
C LYS A 275 3.42 8.43 12.25
N TYR A 276 2.15 8.07 12.08
CA TYR A 276 1.28 7.63 13.18
C TYR A 276 1.00 6.13 13.22
N ALA A 277 1.68 5.33 12.39
CA ALA A 277 1.45 3.89 12.26
C ALA A 277 1.49 3.16 13.62
N ARG A 278 2.53 3.45 14.43
CA ARG A 278 2.73 2.76 15.72
C ARG A 278 1.60 3.04 16.70
N SER A 279 1.21 4.31 16.85
CA SER A 279 0.10 4.72 17.72
C SER A 279 -1.24 4.16 17.24
N LEU A 280 -1.46 4.07 15.93
CA LEU A 280 -2.71 3.55 15.37
C LEU A 280 -2.81 2.02 15.54
N ILE A 281 -1.72 1.29 15.35
CA ILE A 281 -1.67 -0.17 15.55
C ILE A 281 -1.85 -0.51 17.04
N GLU A 282 -1.25 0.25 17.95
CA GLU A 282 -1.35 0.01 19.40
C GLU A 282 -2.80 0.14 19.91
N HIS A 283 -3.57 1.11 19.39
CA HIS A 283 -4.93 1.38 19.85
C HIS A 283 -6.03 0.77 18.98
N CYS A 284 -5.80 0.56 17.68
CA CYS A 284 -6.77 0.04 16.71
C CYS A 284 -6.10 -0.94 15.74
N PRO A 285 -5.68 -2.14 16.21
CA PRO A 285 -4.85 -3.07 15.42
C PRO A 285 -5.58 -3.63 14.18
N GLU A 286 -6.83 -4.05 14.32
CA GLU A 286 -7.58 -4.70 13.23
C GLU A 286 -7.93 -3.74 12.08
N ASP A 287 -8.35 -2.51 12.39
CA ASP A 287 -8.77 -1.57 11.36
C ASP A 287 -7.57 -0.89 10.69
N THR A 288 -6.49 -0.69 11.45
CA THR A 288 -5.23 -0.20 10.90
C THR A 288 -4.59 -1.25 9.99
N THR A 289 -4.56 -2.53 10.38
CA THR A 289 -4.06 -3.60 9.49
C THR A 289 -4.84 -3.69 8.19
N LYS A 290 -6.18 -3.62 8.23
CA LYS A 290 -7.02 -3.57 7.01
C LYS A 290 -6.64 -2.39 6.11
N LEU A 291 -6.46 -1.19 6.68
CA LEU A 291 -6.02 -0.01 5.93
C LEU A 291 -4.65 -0.24 5.28
N PHE A 292 -3.69 -0.78 6.01
CA PHE A 292 -2.37 -1.12 5.48
C PHE A 292 -2.47 -2.16 4.36
N ILE A 293 -3.28 -3.21 4.53
CA ILE A 293 -3.52 -4.22 3.49
C ILE A 293 -4.10 -3.54 2.25
N GLU A 294 -5.16 -2.75 2.36
CA GLU A 294 -5.78 -2.07 1.21
C GLU A 294 -4.80 -1.10 0.52
N TYR A 295 -3.99 -0.36 1.28
CA TYR A 295 -3.01 0.58 0.75
C TYR A 295 -1.87 -0.13 0.00
N TYR A 296 -1.24 -1.12 0.62
CA TYR A 296 -0.15 -1.85 -0.02
C TYR A 296 -0.65 -2.79 -1.13
N THR A 297 -1.94 -3.16 -1.12
CA THR A 297 -2.51 -3.98 -2.18
C THR A 297 -2.94 -3.21 -3.45
N GLY A 298 -2.80 -1.88 -3.47
CA GLY A 298 -3.27 -1.08 -4.61
C GLY A 298 -4.80 -0.98 -4.70
N ARG A 299 -5.52 -1.51 -3.69
CA ARG A 299 -7.00 -1.53 -3.65
C ARG A 299 -7.58 -0.37 -2.86
N TYR A 300 -6.73 0.46 -2.26
CA TYR A 300 -7.17 1.61 -1.49
C TYR A 300 -7.92 2.59 -2.39
N ALA A 301 -9.20 2.74 -2.08
CA ALA A 301 -10.06 3.75 -2.65
C ALA A 301 -10.54 4.63 -1.50
N PRO A 302 -10.46 5.97 -1.64
CA PRO A 302 -10.97 6.86 -0.61
C PRO A 302 -12.46 6.56 -0.41
N ARG A 303 -12.83 6.08 0.77
CA ARG A 303 -14.21 5.72 1.06
C ARG A 303 -15.03 6.99 1.16
N LYS A 304 -15.91 7.21 0.17
CA LYS A 304 -16.85 8.32 0.18
C LYS A 304 -18.03 8.10 1.14
N ASP A 305 -18.34 6.84 1.46
CA ASP A 305 -19.43 6.48 2.38
C ASP A 305 -19.14 5.17 3.12
N VAL A 306 -19.11 5.18 4.47
CA VAL A 306 -19.47 4.02 5.32
C VAL A 306 -20.16 4.53 6.60
N PRO A 307 -21.19 3.82 7.12
CA PRO A 307 -22.02 4.26 8.25
C PRO A 307 -21.21 4.31 9.55
N ALA A 308 -21.66 5.15 10.48
CA ALA A 308 -21.21 5.18 11.85
C ALA A 308 -21.20 3.76 12.45
N VAL A 309 -20.03 3.32 12.94
CA VAL A 309 -19.91 2.04 13.67
C VAL A 309 -20.64 2.18 15.00
N SER A 310 -21.60 1.29 15.23
CA SER A 310 -22.35 1.17 16.48
C SER A 310 -21.49 0.53 17.59
N GLU A 311 -21.53 1.22 18.74
CA GLU A 311 -21.42 0.71 20.12
C GLU A 311 -20.05 0.40 20.73
N VAL A 312 -19.64 1.26 21.68
CA VAL A 312 -19.30 0.83 23.04
C VAL A 312 -20.02 1.72 24.07
N GLN A 313 -21.00 1.09 24.73
CA GLN A 313 -21.56 1.35 26.07
C GLN A 313 -21.98 2.78 26.45
N ALA A 314 -23.30 2.96 26.43
CA ALA A 314 -24.01 4.00 27.13
C ALA A 314 -23.65 4.05 28.63
N GLN A 315 -23.06 5.16 29.05
CA GLN A 315 -23.29 5.71 30.39
C GLN A 315 -23.90 7.09 30.24
N THR A 316 -24.99 7.24 30.97
CA THR A 316 -25.95 8.34 31.05
C THR A 316 -25.35 9.75 31.10
N GLY A 317 -25.85 10.61 30.21
CA GLY A 317 -25.84 12.08 30.33
C GLY A 317 -24.85 12.78 29.42
N GLY A 318 -25.30 13.37 28.30
CA GLY A 318 -24.44 14.25 27.53
C GLY A 318 -25.01 14.69 26.18
N SER A 319 -25.00 16.02 25.99
CA SER A 319 -25.07 16.85 24.80
C SER A 319 -25.02 16.18 23.41
N ALA A 320 -25.74 16.79 22.44
CA ALA A 320 -25.90 16.42 21.04
C ALA A 320 -24.61 16.43 20.18
N PHE A 321 -23.44 16.24 20.78
CA PHE A 321 -22.12 16.42 20.18
C PHE A 321 -21.50 15.14 19.59
N GLN A 322 -22.11 13.96 19.79
CA GLN A 322 -21.53 12.67 19.34
C GLN A 322 -21.67 12.35 17.83
N THR A 323 -22.17 13.27 17.00
CA THR A 323 -22.46 13.00 15.57
C THR A 323 -21.64 13.83 14.59
N LEU A 324 -20.34 14.00 14.84
CA LEU A 324 -19.40 14.48 13.80
C LEU A 324 -19.27 13.48 12.62
N SER A 325 -19.52 12.20 12.89
CA SER A 325 -19.59 11.13 11.87
C SER A 325 -20.66 11.34 10.80
N ALA A 326 -21.74 12.06 11.12
CA ALA A 326 -22.84 12.32 10.18
C ALA A 326 -22.56 13.50 9.23
N LEU A 327 -21.73 14.47 9.63
CA LEU A 327 -21.47 15.70 8.86
C LEU A 327 -20.38 15.54 7.80
N TRP A 328 -19.60 14.47 7.85
CA TRP A 328 -18.60 14.16 6.83
C TRP A 328 -19.20 13.51 5.57
N THR A 329 -20.53 13.45 5.43
CA THR A 329 -21.25 12.85 4.29
C THR A 329 -21.52 13.81 3.13
N LEU A 330 -21.00 15.04 3.18
CA LEU A 330 -21.18 16.00 2.09
C LEU A 330 -20.17 15.79 0.96
N PRO A 331 -20.61 15.76 -0.32
CA PRO A 331 -19.71 15.58 -1.46
C PRO A 331 -18.70 16.73 -1.51
N PHE A 332 -17.43 16.37 -1.64
CA PHE A 332 -16.31 17.25 -1.94
C PHE A 332 -16.69 18.17 -3.11
N MET A 333 -16.93 19.47 -2.86
CA MET A 333 -17.13 20.43 -3.93
C MET A 333 -15.82 20.62 -4.68
N THR A 334 -15.90 20.34 -5.97
CA THR A 334 -14.87 20.47 -6.99
C THR A 334 -14.06 21.76 -6.83
N ARG A 335 -12.74 21.61 -6.66
CA ARG A 335 -11.78 22.70 -6.64
C ARG A 335 -11.78 23.40 -8.00
N SER A 336 -12.09 24.69 -7.98
CA SER A 336 -11.87 25.59 -9.12
C SER A 336 -10.38 25.93 -9.18
N SER A 337 -9.68 25.42 -10.19
CA SER A 337 -8.35 25.92 -10.59
C SER A 337 -8.11 25.55 -12.06
N THR A 338 -8.42 26.49 -12.95
CA THR A 338 -7.45 27.31 -13.72
C THR A 338 -6.81 26.56 -14.87
N SER A 339 -7.29 26.91 -16.06
CA SER A 339 -6.75 26.56 -17.37
C SER A 339 -5.38 27.22 -17.55
N GLU A 340 -4.35 26.42 -17.81
CA GLU A 340 -3.17 26.86 -18.56
C GLU A 340 -3.49 26.80 -20.07
N MET A 341 -3.01 27.81 -20.79
CA MET A 341 -3.08 27.90 -22.24
C MET A 341 -2.01 26.99 -22.88
N THR A 342 -2.41 26.11 -23.80
CA THR A 342 -1.87 26.04 -25.19
C THR A 342 -2.71 25.11 -26.08
N ALA A 343 -3.03 25.64 -27.26
CA ALA A 343 -3.83 25.20 -28.43
C ALA A 343 -3.59 23.79 -29.05
N PRO A 344 -4.28 23.37 -30.15
CA PRO A 344 -5.65 23.67 -30.64
C PRO A 344 -6.49 22.45 -31.13
N ALA A 345 -7.81 22.70 -31.26
CA ALA A 345 -8.77 22.29 -32.30
C ALA A 345 -9.00 20.79 -32.67
N SER A 346 -10.25 20.31 -32.49
CA SER A 346 -11.25 20.19 -33.57
C SER A 346 -12.56 19.48 -33.13
N GLN A 347 -13.71 20.15 -33.37
CA GLN A 347 -15.05 19.63 -33.79
C GLN A 347 -15.75 18.54 -32.96
N ASP A 348 -17.07 18.46 -32.83
CA ASP A 348 -18.22 19.37 -32.88
C ASP A 348 -19.40 18.50 -32.37
N GLN A 349 -20.26 19.08 -31.54
CA GLN A 349 -21.71 18.87 -31.44
C GLN A 349 -22.41 17.52 -31.10
N LEU A 350 -23.32 17.69 -30.12
CA LEU A 350 -24.70 17.20 -29.98
C LEU A 350 -25.00 15.74 -29.52
N GLY A 351 -25.32 15.63 -28.22
CA GLY A 351 -26.69 15.47 -27.73
C GLY A 351 -27.36 14.09 -27.80
N SER A 352 -27.65 13.50 -26.63
CA SER A 352 -28.99 13.07 -26.21
C SER A 352 -28.94 12.38 -24.84
N ASP A 353 -29.79 12.85 -23.93
CA ASP A 353 -30.26 12.10 -22.76
C ASP A 353 -30.72 10.69 -23.17
N GLU A 354 -30.31 9.67 -22.41
CA GLU A 354 -31.19 8.58 -21.98
C GLU A 354 -30.50 7.69 -20.93
N ALA A 355 -31.30 7.24 -19.96
CA ALA A 355 -30.88 6.55 -18.75
C ALA A 355 -30.21 5.19 -18.99
N SER A 356 -29.11 4.94 -18.28
CA SER A 356 -28.56 3.60 -18.04
C SER A 356 -27.75 3.56 -16.73
N ALA A 357 -28.09 2.65 -15.81
CA ALA A 357 -27.29 2.31 -14.62
C ALA A 357 -25.89 1.73 -15.01
N PRO A 358 -25.05 1.23 -14.06
CA PRO A 358 -24.39 1.81 -12.87
C PRO A 358 -22.88 2.09 -13.15
N ALA A 359 -22.17 2.91 -12.35
CA ALA A 359 -20.73 3.18 -12.58
C ALA A 359 -19.84 2.76 -11.39
N GLU A 360 -19.16 1.62 -11.55
CA GLU A 360 -18.02 1.17 -10.76
C GLU A 360 -16.92 2.25 -10.75
N GLN A 361 -16.56 2.74 -9.55
CA GLN A 361 -15.44 3.66 -9.39
C GLN A 361 -14.14 2.86 -9.51
N LYS A 362 -13.39 3.07 -10.60
CA LYS A 362 -12.03 2.54 -10.76
C LYS A 362 -11.14 3.11 -9.64
N PRO A 363 -10.33 2.30 -8.94
CA PRO A 363 -9.43 2.79 -7.91
C PRO A 363 -8.42 3.77 -8.54
N PRO A 364 -8.09 4.88 -7.85
CA PRO A 364 -7.07 5.81 -8.34
C PRO A 364 -5.74 5.07 -8.49
N SER A 365 -5.06 5.24 -9.62
CA SER A 365 -3.73 4.65 -9.81
C SER A 365 -2.70 5.43 -8.98
N TYR A 366 -2.19 4.82 -7.92
CA TYR A 366 -1.06 5.36 -7.15
C TYR A 366 0.12 4.37 -7.17
N THR A 367 1.32 4.87 -6.87
CA THR A 367 2.52 4.04 -6.80
C THR A 367 2.51 3.24 -5.50
N ILE A 368 2.45 1.92 -5.60
CA ILE A 368 2.50 1.03 -4.44
C ILE A 368 3.91 1.12 -3.82
N PRO A 369 4.05 1.48 -2.54
CA PRO A 369 5.34 1.52 -1.85
C PRO A 369 5.90 0.12 -1.61
N LYS A 370 7.22 0.02 -1.41
CA LYS A 370 7.88 -1.26 -1.13
C LYS A 370 7.38 -1.85 0.20
N PRO A 371 7.01 -3.15 0.27
CA PRO A 371 6.49 -3.77 1.50
C PRO A 371 7.39 -3.58 2.74
N ARG A 372 8.71 -3.53 2.55
CA ARG A 372 9.69 -3.35 3.62
C ARG A 372 9.52 -2.05 4.42
N THR A 373 8.91 -1.01 3.85
CA THR A 373 8.67 0.24 4.60
C THR A 373 7.69 0.04 5.76
N ALA A 374 6.75 -0.91 5.65
CA ALA A 374 5.77 -1.20 6.68
C ALA A 374 6.32 -2.02 7.85
N PHE A 375 7.41 -2.78 7.68
CA PHE A 375 7.86 -3.76 8.68
C PHE A 375 8.19 -3.11 10.04
N SER A 376 8.76 -1.90 10.01
CA SER A 376 9.11 -1.15 11.22
C SER A 376 7.90 -0.70 12.06
N CYS A 377 6.70 -0.73 11.48
CA CYS A 377 5.45 -0.36 12.13
C CYS A 377 4.88 -1.50 12.97
N PHE A 378 5.12 -2.76 12.58
CA PHE A 378 4.49 -3.94 13.15
C PHE A 378 5.34 -4.71 14.17
N LEU A 379 6.52 -4.21 14.53
CA LEU A 379 7.47 -4.91 15.42
C LEU A 379 6.89 -5.35 16.78
N ALA A 380 5.90 -4.63 17.32
CA ALA A 380 5.28 -4.94 18.60
C ALA A 380 4.06 -5.88 18.49
N HIS A 381 3.57 -6.15 17.26
CA HIS A 381 2.29 -6.79 16.99
C HIS A 381 2.45 -7.91 15.93
N PRO A 382 2.95 -9.10 16.34
CA PRO A 382 3.32 -10.17 15.40
C PRO A 382 2.12 -10.83 14.71
N SER A 383 0.96 -10.93 15.38
CA SER A 383 -0.27 -11.51 14.79
C SER A 383 -0.81 -10.68 13.63
N GLU A 384 -0.84 -9.37 13.82
CA GLU A 384 -1.24 -8.36 12.85
C GLU A 384 -0.25 -8.26 11.69
N PHE A 385 1.03 -8.47 12.00
CA PHE A 385 2.07 -8.55 10.96
C PHE A 385 1.87 -9.76 10.07
N ILE A 386 1.57 -10.92 10.65
CA ILE A 386 1.29 -12.15 9.89
C ILE A 386 0.09 -11.96 8.95
N THR A 387 -1.01 -11.35 9.42
CA THR A 387 -2.19 -11.11 8.56
C THR A 387 -1.89 -10.14 7.43
N PHE A 388 -1.07 -9.11 7.69
CA PHE A 388 -0.58 -8.20 6.67
C PHE A 388 0.28 -8.91 5.61
N LEU A 389 1.26 -9.73 6.03
CA LEU A 389 2.12 -10.48 5.13
C LEU A 389 1.34 -11.53 4.30
N GLU A 390 0.41 -12.26 4.92
CA GLU A 390 -0.47 -13.23 4.23
C GLU A 390 -1.27 -12.54 3.11
N ALA A 391 -1.78 -11.33 3.37
CA ALA A 391 -2.53 -10.56 2.38
C ALA A 391 -1.66 -10.03 1.22
N LEU A 392 -0.39 -9.70 1.47
CA LEU A 392 0.54 -9.26 0.43
C LEU A 392 0.96 -10.38 -0.51
N ILE A 393 1.17 -11.60 0.00
CA ILE A 393 1.59 -12.75 -0.83
C ILE A 393 0.51 -13.16 -1.84
N LEU A 394 -0.77 -12.92 -1.52
CA LEU A 394 -1.89 -13.23 -2.42
C LEU A 394 -1.96 -12.33 -3.66
N GLN A 395 -1.12 -11.31 -3.77
CA GLN A 395 -1.16 -10.43 -4.93
C GLN A 395 -0.24 -10.88 -6.06
N GLU A 396 -0.69 -10.68 -7.30
CA GLU A 396 0.03 -11.09 -8.52
C GLU A 396 1.09 -10.07 -8.97
N ASN A 397 1.04 -8.82 -8.48
CA ASN A 397 1.86 -7.71 -8.99
C ASN A 397 3.18 -7.47 -8.22
N LEU A 398 3.70 -8.46 -7.48
CA LEU A 398 4.95 -8.29 -6.71
C LEU A 398 6.21 -8.59 -7.52
N SER A 399 7.27 -7.83 -7.24
CA SER A 399 8.62 -8.18 -7.68
C SER A 399 9.04 -9.53 -7.08
N LYS A 400 9.86 -10.29 -7.82
CA LYS A 400 10.39 -11.59 -7.38
C LYS A 400 11.18 -11.47 -6.06
N GLU A 401 11.97 -10.41 -5.91
CA GLU A 401 12.75 -10.11 -4.70
C GLU A 401 11.85 -9.80 -3.50
N ASP A 402 10.78 -9.03 -3.71
CA ASP A 402 9.84 -8.70 -2.65
C ASP A 402 9.07 -9.96 -2.20
N ARG A 403 8.72 -10.84 -3.15
CA ARG A 403 8.09 -12.14 -2.83
C ARG A 403 9.02 -13.06 -2.03
N SER A 404 10.32 -13.09 -2.34
CA SER A 404 11.28 -13.87 -1.55
C SER A 404 11.54 -13.29 -0.17
N ASP A 405 11.64 -11.97 -0.05
CA ASP A 405 11.78 -11.29 1.23
C ASP A 405 10.54 -11.50 2.11
N LEU A 406 9.34 -11.36 1.53
CA LEU A 406 8.06 -11.55 2.22
C LEU A 406 7.84 -13.00 2.67
N SER A 407 8.17 -13.96 1.82
CA SER A 407 8.04 -15.38 2.17
C SER A 407 9.05 -15.80 3.23
N THR A 408 10.29 -15.30 3.17
CA THR A 408 11.31 -15.55 4.20
C THR A 408 10.91 -14.95 5.55
N THR A 409 10.44 -13.70 5.55
CA THR A 409 9.97 -13.03 6.78
C THR A 409 8.70 -13.67 7.32
N LEU A 410 7.73 -14.04 6.47
CA LEU A 410 6.55 -14.78 6.90
C LEU A 410 6.92 -16.13 7.52
N PHE A 411 7.89 -16.84 6.93
CA PHE A 411 8.38 -18.11 7.46
C PHE A 411 9.05 -17.94 8.83
N GLU A 412 9.89 -16.91 9.00
CA GLU A 412 10.46 -16.54 10.30
C GLU A 412 9.35 -16.26 11.32
N MET A 413 8.36 -15.44 10.96
CA MET A 413 7.24 -15.11 11.83
C MET A 413 6.39 -16.32 12.23
N TYR A 414 6.14 -17.27 11.31
CA TYR A 414 5.43 -18.51 11.66
C TYR A 414 6.24 -19.38 12.63
N LEU A 415 7.56 -19.44 12.47
CA LEU A 415 8.42 -20.19 13.37
C LEU A 415 8.53 -19.54 14.76
N GLU A 416 8.63 -18.21 14.82
CA GLU A 416 8.58 -17.47 16.08
C GLU A 416 7.23 -17.65 16.77
N ALA A 417 6.12 -17.48 16.06
CA ALA A 417 4.77 -17.72 16.58
C ALA A 417 4.60 -19.15 17.11
N ALA A 418 5.13 -20.15 16.40
CA ALA A 418 5.12 -21.55 16.82
C ALA A 418 5.98 -21.83 18.07
N ASN A 419 7.04 -21.05 18.30
CA ASN A 419 7.90 -21.16 19.47
C ASN A 419 7.34 -20.41 20.68
N THR A 420 6.62 -19.31 20.47
CA THR A 420 5.96 -18.54 21.53
C THR A 420 4.62 -19.14 21.96
N ALA A 421 3.96 -19.92 21.10
CA ALA A 421 2.69 -20.56 21.42
C ALA A 421 2.84 -21.58 22.56
N THR A 422 2.04 -21.42 23.61
CA THR A 422 2.00 -22.35 24.76
C THR A 422 1.20 -23.62 24.46
N ASP A 423 0.22 -23.51 23.56
CA ASP A 423 -0.69 -24.61 23.20
C ASP A 423 -0.13 -25.43 22.04
N ASN A 424 0.00 -26.74 22.25
CA ASN A 424 0.48 -27.68 21.22
C ASN A 424 -0.38 -27.65 19.94
N ALA A 425 -1.69 -27.39 20.06
CA ALA A 425 -2.58 -27.29 18.90
C ALA A 425 -2.33 -26.03 18.07
N GLU A 426 -2.01 -24.90 18.69
CA GLU A 426 -1.65 -23.67 17.97
C GLU A 426 -0.28 -23.79 17.33
N LYS A 427 0.66 -24.39 18.04
CA LYS A 427 1.97 -24.73 17.50
C LYS A 427 1.87 -25.60 16.24
N GLU A 428 1.01 -26.63 16.25
CA GLU A 428 0.79 -27.48 15.08
C GLU A 428 0.15 -26.70 13.93
N LYS A 429 -0.81 -25.80 14.18
CA LYS A 429 -1.41 -24.94 13.14
C LYS A 429 -0.37 -24.07 12.46
N TRP A 430 0.51 -23.40 13.23
CA TRP A 430 1.58 -22.57 12.66
C TRP A 430 2.61 -23.40 11.90
N GLN A 431 2.95 -24.60 12.39
CA GLN A 431 3.83 -25.52 11.67
C GLN A 431 3.22 -26.01 10.35
N VAL A 432 1.90 -26.29 10.32
CA VAL A 432 1.20 -26.66 9.09
C VAL A 432 1.19 -25.50 8.10
N LYS A 433 0.96 -24.26 8.55
CA LYS A 433 1.08 -23.06 7.70
C LYS A 433 2.49 -22.85 7.16
N ALA A 434 3.52 -23.08 7.98
CA ALA A 434 4.91 -23.01 7.54
C ALA A 434 5.24 -24.11 6.51
N ILE A 435 4.69 -25.32 6.69
CA ILE A 435 4.83 -26.42 5.74
C ILE A 435 4.09 -26.11 4.43
N SER A 436 2.89 -25.54 4.48
CA SER A 436 2.13 -25.19 3.26
C SER A 436 2.87 -24.12 2.46
N LEU A 437 3.48 -23.13 3.11
CA LEU A 437 4.30 -22.12 2.44
C LEU A 437 5.48 -22.78 1.67
N ILE A 438 6.10 -23.84 2.24
CA ILE A 438 7.14 -24.61 1.55
C ILE A 438 6.54 -25.50 0.43
N ALA A 439 5.36 -26.07 0.64
CA ALA A 439 4.73 -27.03 -0.27
C ALA A 439 4.03 -26.37 -1.48
N ASP A 440 3.41 -25.21 -1.32
CA ASP A 440 2.72 -24.49 -2.40
C ASP A 440 3.70 -24.02 -3.50
N ASN A 441 5.00 -23.97 -3.18
CA ASN A 441 6.07 -23.73 -4.15
C ASN A 441 6.42 -24.95 -5.03
N GLN A 442 5.61 -26.02 -5.03
CA GLN A 442 5.80 -27.23 -5.84
C GLN A 442 5.27 -27.10 -7.29
N THR A 443 4.41 -26.13 -7.59
CA THR A 443 3.70 -26.05 -8.87
C THR A 443 4.37 -25.19 -9.94
N GLU A 444 5.45 -24.49 -9.62
CA GLU A 444 6.23 -23.71 -10.60
C GLU A 444 7.59 -24.38 -10.85
N SER A 445 7.89 -24.58 -12.13
CA SER A 445 9.06 -25.25 -12.69
C SER A 445 10.37 -24.95 -11.95
N LEU A 446 11.21 -25.98 -11.89
CA LEU A 446 12.46 -26.19 -11.14
C LEU A 446 13.57 -25.11 -11.19
N ASP A 447 13.34 -23.91 -11.75
CA ASP A 447 14.31 -22.80 -11.77
C ASP A 447 13.82 -21.53 -11.04
N GLU A 448 12.59 -21.49 -10.50
CA GLU A 448 12.03 -20.27 -9.87
C GLU A 448 11.47 -20.53 -8.45
N SER A 449 12.28 -21.13 -7.58
CA SER A 449 11.93 -21.20 -6.16
C SER A 449 12.03 -19.82 -5.51
N SER A 450 10.89 -19.20 -5.21
CA SER A 450 10.78 -17.89 -4.55
C SER A 450 11.38 -17.82 -3.14
N ILE A 451 12.01 -18.87 -2.63
CA ILE A 451 12.59 -18.88 -1.28
C ILE A 451 14.01 -19.45 -1.36
N ASP A 452 14.97 -18.70 -0.80
CA ASP A 452 16.34 -19.16 -0.62
C ASP A 452 16.36 -20.39 0.29
N THR A 453 16.61 -21.56 -0.30
CA THR A 453 16.59 -22.85 0.41
C THR A 453 17.60 -22.91 1.54
N SER A 454 18.72 -22.18 1.41
CA SER A 454 19.72 -21.96 2.45
C SER A 454 19.16 -21.21 3.68
N ASN A 455 18.41 -20.13 3.47
CA ASN A 455 17.80 -19.35 4.53
C ASN A 455 16.73 -20.15 5.26
N VAL A 456 15.91 -20.91 4.54
CA VAL A 456 14.91 -21.82 5.15
C VAL A 456 15.59 -22.90 6.00
N LEU A 457 16.69 -23.49 5.52
CA LEU A 457 17.45 -24.48 6.30
C LEU A 457 18.06 -23.86 7.56
N LEU A 458 18.60 -22.64 7.46
CA LEU A 458 19.17 -21.93 8.59
C LEU A 458 18.07 -21.62 9.63
N LEU A 459 16.97 -21.00 9.21
CA LEU A 459 15.85 -20.62 10.08
C LEU A 459 15.18 -21.85 10.73
N SER A 460 14.99 -22.94 9.97
CA SER A 460 14.46 -24.20 10.51
C SER A 460 15.42 -24.89 11.48
N SER A 461 16.74 -24.74 11.30
CA SER A 461 17.73 -25.25 12.26
C SER A 461 17.78 -24.44 13.55
N LEU A 462 17.73 -23.11 13.46
CA LEU A 462 17.72 -22.21 14.61
C LEU A 462 16.44 -22.38 15.45
N SER A 463 15.30 -22.56 14.79
CA SER A 463 14.00 -22.78 15.44
C SER A 463 13.75 -24.21 15.92
N LYS A 464 14.68 -25.16 15.71
CA LYS A 464 14.54 -26.59 16.02
C LYS A 464 13.28 -27.22 15.40
N PHE A 465 13.02 -26.95 14.13
CA PHE A 465 11.88 -27.49 13.38
C PHE A 465 12.30 -28.64 12.43
N PRO A 466 12.28 -29.91 12.88
CA PRO A 466 12.82 -31.03 12.10
C PRO A 466 12.02 -31.31 10.82
N ALA A 467 10.69 -31.17 10.86
CA ALA A 467 9.82 -31.45 9.71
C ALA A 467 10.11 -30.52 8.51
N GLY A 468 10.43 -29.24 8.77
CA GLY A 468 10.84 -28.30 7.73
C GLY A 468 12.20 -28.66 7.13
N THR A 469 13.17 -29.05 7.96
CA THR A 469 14.50 -29.46 7.47
C THR A 469 14.44 -30.72 6.59
N THR A 470 13.57 -31.68 6.91
CA THR A 470 13.41 -32.89 6.10
C THR A 470 12.78 -32.55 4.75
N LEU A 471 11.73 -31.72 4.71
CA LEU A 471 11.08 -31.33 3.46
C LEU A 471 12.01 -30.54 2.53
N VAL A 472 12.79 -29.60 3.07
CA VAL A 472 13.73 -28.83 2.25
C VAL A 472 14.87 -29.70 1.73
N ARG A 473 15.39 -30.62 2.56
CA ARG A 473 16.41 -31.58 2.10
C ARG A 473 15.86 -32.56 1.07
N GLU A 474 14.58 -32.92 1.14
CA GLU A 474 13.91 -33.73 0.11
C GLU A 474 13.85 -32.99 -1.23
N ARG A 475 13.59 -31.67 -1.19
CA ARG A 475 13.56 -30.81 -2.38
C ARG A 475 14.92 -30.74 -3.08
N GLU A 476 15.98 -30.53 -2.31
CA GLU A 476 17.37 -30.43 -2.83
C GLU A 476 17.96 -31.80 -3.21
N ASN A 477 17.18 -32.88 -3.14
CA ASN A 477 17.65 -34.26 -3.31
C ASN A 477 18.83 -34.63 -2.41
N LEU A 478 18.96 -33.96 -1.26
CA LEU A 478 19.97 -34.22 -0.24
C LEU A 478 19.55 -35.39 0.67
N TYR A 479 19.15 -36.51 0.04
CA TYR A 479 18.67 -37.69 0.75
C TYR A 479 19.74 -38.28 1.68
N ALA A 480 21.01 -38.17 1.31
CA ALA A 480 22.13 -38.60 2.14
C ALA A 480 22.20 -37.81 3.46
N ASP A 481 21.88 -36.52 3.46
CA ASP A 481 21.91 -35.69 4.66
C ASP A 481 20.68 -35.90 5.54
N ILE A 482 19.52 -36.23 4.95
CA ILE A 482 18.36 -36.73 5.68
C ILE A 482 18.73 -38.01 6.42
N PHE A 483 19.29 -38.98 5.69
CA PHE A 483 19.72 -40.24 6.27
C PHE A 483 20.74 -40.00 7.39
N ARG A 484 21.78 -39.19 7.15
CA ARG A 484 22.78 -38.80 8.16
C ARG A 484 22.17 -38.13 9.38
N SER A 485 21.13 -37.31 9.22
CA SER A 485 20.46 -36.67 10.35
C SER A 485 19.78 -37.70 11.27
N TYR A 486 19.06 -38.67 10.71
CA TYR A 486 18.51 -39.80 11.47
C TYR A 486 19.62 -40.67 12.09
N THR A 487 20.70 -40.90 11.32
CA THR A 487 21.89 -41.64 11.76
C THR A 487 22.53 -40.98 13.00
N SER A 488 22.66 -39.65 12.98
CA SER A 488 23.25 -38.84 14.06
C SER A 488 22.35 -38.78 15.29
N ALA A 489 21.03 -38.74 15.09
CA ALA A 489 20.04 -38.80 16.16
C ALA A 489 19.88 -40.21 16.75
N LYS A 490 20.52 -41.23 16.16
CA LYS A 490 20.35 -42.67 16.47
C LYS A 490 18.90 -43.16 16.35
N ASP A 491 18.10 -42.52 15.51
CA ASP A 491 16.76 -42.99 15.17
C ASP A 491 16.83 -43.98 14.00
N THR A 492 16.91 -45.26 14.36
CA THR A 492 16.96 -46.40 13.44
C THR A 492 15.65 -46.59 12.68
N SER A 493 14.51 -46.30 13.30
CA SER A 493 13.20 -46.43 12.68
C SER A 493 12.99 -45.39 11.58
N GLY A 494 13.38 -44.14 11.85
CA GLY A 494 13.43 -43.06 10.87
C GLY A 494 14.40 -43.35 9.73
N ALA A 495 15.59 -43.89 10.04
CA ALA A 495 16.57 -44.30 9.03
C ALA A 495 16.05 -45.41 8.10
N ILE A 496 15.35 -46.43 8.63
CA ILE A 496 14.74 -47.48 7.80
C ILE A 496 13.63 -46.91 6.91
N SER A 497 12.77 -46.05 7.47
CA SER A 497 11.67 -45.45 6.71
C SER A 497 12.18 -44.57 5.57
N SER A 498 13.22 -43.77 5.81
CA SER A 498 13.87 -42.94 4.80
C SER A 498 14.58 -43.79 3.74
N LEU A 499 15.25 -44.87 4.12
CA LEU A 499 15.87 -45.79 3.16
C LEU A 499 14.85 -46.49 2.25
N ARG A 500 13.67 -46.86 2.77
CA ARG A 500 12.59 -47.44 1.96
C ARG A 500 11.99 -46.42 0.98
N LYS A 501 11.86 -45.16 1.38
CA LYS A 501 11.30 -44.07 0.56
C LYS A 501 12.27 -43.54 -0.49
N TYR A 502 13.53 -43.30 -0.10
CA TYR A 502 14.52 -42.62 -0.94
C TYR A 502 15.51 -43.57 -1.60
N GLY A 503 15.61 -44.82 -1.14
CA GLY A 503 16.62 -45.75 -1.64
C GLY A 503 16.51 -46.05 -3.15
N SER A 504 15.31 -46.02 -3.74
CA SER A 504 15.17 -46.18 -5.20
C SER A 504 15.52 -44.92 -6.00
N LYS A 505 15.55 -43.75 -5.36
CA LYS A 505 15.89 -42.48 -6.01
C LYS A 505 17.40 -42.24 -5.99
N ASP A 506 18.04 -42.54 -4.87
CA ASP A 506 19.50 -42.42 -4.71
C ASP A 506 20.11 -43.75 -4.24
N PRO A 507 20.67 -44.54 -5.17
CA PRO A 507 21.36 -45.78 -4.85
C PRO A 507 22.55 -45.63 -3.89
N SER A 508 23.14 -44.43 -3.78
CA SER A 508 24.28 -44.19 -2.88
C SER A 508 23.93 -44.29 -1.39
N LEU A 509 22.63 -44.27 -1.07
CA LEU A 509 22.12 -44.50 0.27
C LEU A 509 22.34 -45.94 0.76
N TYR A 510 22.34 -46.93 -0.13
CA TYR A 510 22.52 -48.34 0.25
C TYR A 510 23.90 -48.63 0.85
N PRO A 511 25.03 -48.13 0.29
CA PRO A 511 26.33 -48.17 0.94
C PRO A 511 26.37 -47.46 2.31
N LEU A 512 25.77 -46.28 2.44
CA LEU A 512 25.72 -45.53 3.71
C LEU A 512 24.91 -46.27 4.77
N ALA A 513 23.78 -46.86 4.36
CA ALA A 513 22.95 -47.69 5.21
C ALA A 513 23.67 -48.97 5.65
N LEU A 514 24.41 -49.62 4.74
CA LEU A 514 25.26 -50.77 5.08
C LEU A 514 26.32 -50.39 6.13
N GLY A 515 26.96 -49.23 5.95
CA GLY A 515 27.87 -48.65 6.93
C GLY A 515 27.21 -48.44 8.28
N TYR A 516 26.04 -47.80 8.34
CA TYR A 516 25.32 -47.54 9.58
C TYR A 516 24.86 -48.82 10.29
N PHE A 517 24.20 -49.73 9.58
CA PHE A 517 23.71 -51.00 10.14
C PHE A 517 24.86 -51.88 10.64
N SER A 518 26.06 -51.77 10.05
CA SER A 518 27.24 -52.48 10.54
C SER A 518 27.95 -51.78 11.71
N SER A 519 27.75 -50.47 11.91
CA SER A 519 28.54 -49.65 12.84
C SER A 519 28.32 -49.93 14.33
N SER A 520 27.16 -50.45 14.74
CA SER A 520 26.92 -50.74 16.16
C SER A 520 26.14 -52.04 16.38
N ALA A 521 26.56 -52.79 17.40
CA ALA A 521 25.93 -54.05 17.79
C ALA A 521 24.52 -53.84 18.39
N ASP A 522 24.21 -52.64 18.86
CA ASP A 522 22.90 -52.32 19.43
C ASP A 522 21.85 -52.04 18.35
N VAL A 523 22.22 -51.33 17.27
CA VAL A 523 21.35 -51.16 16.08
C VAL A 523 21.02 -52.52 15.44
N LEU A 524 21.95 -53.48 15.45
CA LEU A 524 21.71 -54.84 14.91
C LEU A 524 20.75 -55.70 15.74
N LYS A 525 20.55 -55.38 17.02
CA LYS A 525 19.62 -56.11 17.91
C LYS A 525 18.18 -55.63 17.75
N GLU A 526 17.98 -54.45 17.17
CA GLU A 526 16.66 -53.90 16.98
C GLU A 526 15.84 -54.69 15.94
N PRO A 527 14.53 -54.82 16.17
CA PRO A 527 13.66 -55.60 15.28
C PRO A 527 13.62 -54.96 13.88
N GLY A 528 13.71 -55.79 12.84
CA GLY A 528 13.60 -55.37 11.43
C GLY A 528 14.92 -55.01 10.75
N VAL A 529 15.98 -54.65 11.48
CA VAL A 529 17.28 -54.27 10.88
C VAL A 529 17.94 -55.44 10.13
N LYS A 530 17.75 -56.68 10.60
CA LYS A 530 18.30 -57.88 9.95
C LYS A 530 17.66 -58.17 8.60
N GLU A 531 16.36 -57.96 8.47
CA GLU A 531 15.62 -58.15 7.22
C GLU A 531 15.96 -57.03 6.24
N GLU A 532 16.05 -55.79 6.72
CA GLU A 532 16.48 -54.66 5.91
C GLU A 532 17.93 -54.81 5.44
N LEU A 533 18.84 -55.34 6.26
CA LEU A 533 20.21 -55.64 5.83
C LEU A 533 20.21 -56.63 4.65
N GLN A 534 19.37 -57.66 4.68
CA GLN A 534 19.24 -58.59 3.55
C GLN A 534 18.62 -57.94 2.32
N ASN A 535 17.63 -57.04 2.50
CA ASN A 535 17.03 -56.28 1.40
C ASN A 535 18.04 -55.32 0.76
N VAL A 536 18.83 -54.62 1.58
CA VAL A 536 19.92 -53.74 1.13
C VAL A 536 20.95 -54.54 0.36
N LEU A 537 21.39 -55.70 0.86
CA LEU A 537 22.33 -56.57 0.14
C LEU A 537 21.77 -57.06 -1.20
N LYS A 538 20.48 -57.42 -1.27
CA LYS A 538 19.82 -57.79 -2.53
C LYS A 538 19.75 -56.62 -3.51
N LYS A 539 19.46 -55.41 -3.05
CA LYS A 539 19.39 -54.22 -3.90
C LYS A 539 20.77 -53.79 -4.41
N ILE A 540 21.80 -53.86 -3.55
CA ILE A 540 23.19 -53.64 -3.96
C ILE A 540 23.60 -54.64 -5.06
N ASP A 541 23.12 -55.89 -5.00
CA ASP A 541 23.35 -56.89 -6.05
C ASP A 541 22.64 -56.56 -7.36
N GLN A 542 21.36 -56.17 -7.29
CA GLN A 542 20.55 -55.87 -8.46
C GLN A 542 21.07 -54.63 -9.20
N GLU A 543 21.49 -53.61 -8.45
CA GLU A 543 21.98 -52.35 -8.99
C GLU A 543 23.51 -52.32 -9.20
N ASN A 544 24.23 -53.41 -8.87
CA ASN A 544 25.68 -53.55 -8.98
C ASN A 544 26.48 -52.37 -8.37
N LEU A 545 26.03 -51.86 -7.23
CA LEU A 545 26.58 -50.63 -6.63
C LEU A 545 27.97 -50.82 -6.02
N MET A 546 28.26 -52.03 -5.55
CA MET A 546 29.53 -52.38 -4.92
C MET A 546 29.96 -53.77 -5.35
N ALA A 547 31.27 -53.94 -5.53
CA ALA A 547 31.83 -55.27 -5.69
C ALA A 547 31.65 -56.08 -4.39
N PRO A 548 31.42 -57.40 -4.45
CA PRO A 548 31.21 -58.23 -3.26
C PRO A 548 32.36 -58.12 -2.23
N LEU A 549 33.59 -57.92 -2.71
CA LEU A 549 34.76 -57.70 -1.84
C LEU A 549 34.67 -56.39 -1.06
N GLN A 550 34.14 -55.33 -1.68
CA GLN A 550 33.92 -54.05 -1.01
C GLN A 550 32.80 -54.16 0.03
N VAL A 551 31.74 -54.92 -0.26
CA VAL A 551 30.65 -55.20 0.69
C VAL A 551 31.21 -55.89 1.93
N VAL A 552 32.03 -56.93 1.75
CA VAL A 552 32.70 -57.62 2.86
C VAL A 552 33.62 -56.67 3.64
N LYS A 553 34.35 -55.79 2.96
CA LYS A 553 35.22 -54.79 3.61
C LYS A 553 34.42 -53.82 4.49
N VAL A 554 33.33 -53.25 4.00
CA VAL A 554 32.47 -52.34 4.79
C VAL A 554 31.88 -53.08 6.00
N LEU A 555 31.37 -54.30 5.79
CA LEU A 555 30.82 -55.11 6.87
C LEU A 555 31.86 -55.51 7.93
N SER A 556 33.12 -55.69 7.53
CA SER A 556 34.22 -56.02 8.44
C SER A 556 34.63 -54.86 9.35
N GLN A 557 34.43 -53.61 8.92
CA GLN A 557 34.83 -52.42 9.68
C GLN A 557 34.00 -52.24 10.96
N GLY A 558 32.74 -52.68 10.95
CA GLY A 558 31.82 -52.53 12.07
C GLY A 558 31.86 -53.66 13.11
N GLY A 559 32.49 -54.80 12.80
CA GLY A 559 32.69 -55.93 13.73
C GLY A 559 31.43 -56.64 14.25
N ALA A 560 30.24 -56.12 13.98
CA ALA A 560 28.98 -56.58 14.55
C ALA A 560 28.21 -57.59 13.66
N VAL A 561 28.59 -57.72 12.39
CA VAL A 561 27.89 -58.58 11.41
C VAL A 561 28.55 -59.97 11.35
N THR A 562 27.75 -61.01 11.51
CA THR A 562 28.23 -62.41 11.43
C THR A 562 28.29 -62.90 9.97
N MET A 563 29.29 -63.71 9.63
CA MET A 563 29.46 -64.30 8.29
C MET A 563 28.20 -65.08 7.81
N GLY A 564 27.41 -65.61 8.75
CA GLY A 564 26.15 -66.30 8.44
C GLY A 564 25.13 -65.40 7.72
N MET A 565 25.12 -64.10 8.00
CA MET A 565 24.15 -63.16 7.41
C MET A 565 24.46 -62.81 5.95
N VAL A 566 25.74 -62.92 5.55
CA VAL A 566 26.22 -62.57 4.19
C VAL A 566 26.43 -63.82 3.32
N LYS A 567 26.43 -65.01 3.93
CA LYS A 567 26.67 -66.29 3.24
C LYS A 567 25.74 -66.53 2.06
N ALA A 568 24.44 -66.25 2.20
CA ALA A 568 23.48 -66.45 1.13
C ALA A 568 23.79 -65.55 -0.09
N TYR A 569 24.04 -64.26 0.17
CA TYR A 569 24.42 -63.29 -0.85
C TYR A 569 25.68 -63.69 -1.62
N LEU A 570 26.76 -64.04 -0.92
CA LEU A 570 28.01 -64.45 -1.57
C LEU A 570 27.85 -65.78 -2.34
N SER A 571 27.09 -66.73 -1.79
CA SER A 571 26.82 -68.00 -2.46
C SER A 571 26.08 -67.81 -3.79
N ASP A 572 25.05 -66.96 -3.79
CA ASP A 572 24.25 -66.69 -4.98
C ASP A 572 25.09 -66.00 -6.06
N ASN A 573 25.88 -64.99 -5.69
CA ASN A 573 26.71 -64.29 -6.67
C ASN A 573 27.81 -65.20 -7.27
N ILE A 574 28.51 -65.98 -6.44
CA ILE A 574 29.50 -66.96 -6.93
C ILE A 574 28.84 -67.98 -7.87
N SER A 575 27.61 -68.40 -7.58
CA SER A 575 26.89 -69.36 -8.43
C SER A 575 26.51 -68.75 -9.79
N ARG A 576 26.14 -67.47 -9.82
CA ARG A 576 25.80 -66.71 -11.04
C ARG A 576 27.04 -66.50 -11.91
N GLU A 577 28.13 -66.01 -11.34
CA GLU A 577 29.40 -65.84 -12.06
C GLU A 577 29.89 -67.17 -12.64
N ARG A 578 29.78 -68.28 -11.89
CA ARG A 578 30.13 -69.62 -12.40
C ARG A 578 29.28 -70.05 -13.59
N LYS A 579 27.98 -69.76 -13.58
CA LYS A 579 27.07 -70.08 -14.70
C LYS A 579 27.43 -69.27 -15.94
N GLU A 580 27.73 -67.98 -15.79
CA GLU A 580 28.17 -67.11 -16.89
C GLU A 580 29.50 -67.58 -17.49
N ILE A 581 30.48 -67.91 -16.64
CA ILE A 581 31.77 -68.47 -17.10
C ILE A 581 31.54 -69.77 -17.89
N GLN A 582 30.63 -70.64 -17.44
CA GLN A 582 30.34 -71.89 -18.14
C GLN A 582 29.66 -71.64 -19.50
N ALA A 583 28.70 -70.72 -19.57
CA ALA A 583 28.04 -70.34 -20.82
C ALA A 583 29.04 -69.75 -21.82
N ASN A 584 29.89 -68.83 -21.37
CA ASN A 584 30.92 -68.20 -22.20
C ASN A 584 31.93 -69.23 -22.73
N ARG A 585 32.36 -70.20 -21.89
CA ARG A 585 33.25 -71.29 -22.34
C ARG A 585 32.62 -72.14 -23.44
N ARG A 586 31.33 -72.50 -23.30
CA ARG A 586 30.61 -73.27 -24.33
C ARG A 586 30.55 -72.53 -25.66
N LEU A 587 30.29 -71.22 -25.62
CA LEU A 587 30.24 -70.36 -26.81
C LEU A 587 31.62 -70.24 -27.50
N ILE A 588 32.70 -70.11 -26.70
CA ILE A 588 34.07 -70.06 -27.22
C ILE A 588 34.42 -71.36 -27.93
N ASP A 589 34.05 -72.50 -27.34
CA ASP A 589 34.33 -73.81 -27.93
C ASP A 589 33.56 -74.01 -29.25
N SER A 590 32.29 -73.59 -29.33
CA SER A 590 31.52 -73.65 -30.59
C SER A 590 32.11 -72.75 -31.68
N TYR A 591 32.51 -71.52 -31.36
CA TYR A 591 33.12 -70.65 -32.36
C TYR A 591 34.50 -71.14 -32.82
N ARG A 592 35.28 -71.75 -31.92
CA ARG A 592 36.58 -72.33 -32.29
C ARG A 592 36.44 -73.51 -33.23
N THR A 593 35.47 -74.40 -33.00
CA THR A 593 35.24 -75.55 -33.88
C THR A 593 34.75 -75.12 -35.25
N GLU A 594 33.81 -74.16 -35.33
CA GLU A 594 33.33 -73.60 -36.58
C GLU A 594 34.43 -72.88 -37.37
N THR A 595 35.24 -72.06 -36.69
CA THR A 595 36.35 -71.34 -37.34
C THR A 595 37.41 -72.30 -37.88
N ALA A 596 37.74 -73.35 -37.12
CA ALA A 596 38.69 -74.38 -37.57
C ALA A 596 38.16 -75.11 -38.81
N ALA A 597 36.87 -75.48 -38.82
CA ALA A 597 36.22 -76.10 -39.97
C ALA A 597 36.26 -75.19 -41.20
N LYS A 598 35.92 -73.89 -41.05
CA LYS A 598 35.96 -72.92 -42.16
C LYS A 598 37.37 -72.65 -42.67
N LYS A 599 38.37 -72.58 -41.80
CA LYS A 599 39.79 -72.46 -42.21
C LYS A 599 40.25 -73.68 -43.00
N SER A 600 39.87 -74.90 -42.58
CA SER A 600 40.17 -76.11 -43.35
C SER A 600 39.48 -76.12 -44.71
N GLU A 601 38.22 -75.67 -44.78
CA GLU A 601 37.48 -75.53 -46.04
C GLU A 601 38.18 -74.54 -46.99
N LEU A 602 38.64 -73.39 -46.49
CA LEU A 602 39.39 -72.42 -47.28
C LEU A 602 40.73 -72.98 -47.78
N SER A 603 41.47 -73.69 -46.94
CA SER A 603 42.74 -74.32 -47.36
C SER A 603 42.51 -75.39 -48.43
N ASP A 604 41.42 -76.13 -48.32
CA ASP A 604 41.05 -77.15 -49.30
C ASP A 604 40.66 -76.52 -50.64
N LEU A 605 39.89 -75.42 -50.62
CA LEU A 605 39.53 -74.68 -51.83
C LEU A 605 40.73 -74.06 -52.57
N ASN A 606 41.76 -73.59 -51.84
CA ASN A 606 42.93 -72.97 -52.45
C ASN A 606 43.97 -73.98 -52.99
N SER A 607 44.11 -75.14 -52.34
CA SER A 607 45.24 -76.06 -52.61
C SER A 607 44.85 -77.31 -53.38
N LYS A 608 43.60 -77.77 -53.28
CA LYS A 608 43.17 -79.03 -53.88
C LYS A 608 42.38 -78.78 -55.17
N PRO A 609 42.71 -79.46 -56.28
CA PRO A 609 41.92 -79.35 -57.50
C PRO A 609 40.52 -79.93 -57.26
N VAL A 610 39.48 -79.17 -57.62
CA VAL A 610 38.09 -79.60 -57.52
C VAL A 610 37.71 -80.36 -58.79
N VAL A 611 37.37 -81.65 -58.65
CA VAL A 611 36.87 -82.45 -59.78
C VAL A 611 35.38 -82.22 -59.97
N PHE A 612 34.98 -81.75 -61.15
CA PHE A 612 33.58 -81.59 -61.53
C PHE A 612 33.06 -82.87 -62.20
N GLN A 613 32.20 -83.62 -61.50
CA GLN A 613 31.56 -84.83 -62.03
C GLN A 613 30.09 -84.61 -62.42
N ALA A 614 29.59 -83.38 -62.37
CA ALA A 614 28.21 -83.06 -62.71
C ALA A 614 27.97 -83.38 -64.19
N ARG A 615 27.02 -84.26 -64.48
CA ARG A 615 26.61 -84.64 -65.84
C ARG A 615 25.40 -83.87 -66.35
N ARG A 616 24.71 -83.14 -65.46
CA ARG A 616 23.45 -82.44 -65.71
C ARG A 616 23.55 -80.99 -65.29
N CYS A 617 22.91 -80.11 -66.04
CA CYS A 617 22.81 -78.69 -65.73
C CYS A 617 21.89 -78.47 -64.51
N SER A 618 22.31 -77.67 -63.53
CA SER A 618 21.53 -77.41 -62.31
C SER A 618 20.30 -76.52 -62.53
N SER A 619 20.17 -75.84 -63.68
CA SER A 619 19.01 -74.99 -64.03
C SER A 619 17.97 -75.74 -64.87
N CYS A 620 18.38 -76.33 -65.99
CA CYS A 620 17.47 -77.00 -66.93
C CYS A 620 17.41 -78.53 -66.75
N SER A 621 18.26 -79.10 -65.88
CA SER A 621 18.39 -80.54 -65.60
C SER A 621 18.76 -81.43 -66.80
N ARG A 622 19.03 -80.87 -67.99
CA ARG A 622 19.47 -81.63 -69.19
C ARG A 622 20.95 -82.01 -69.09
N ASN A 623 21.37 -83.01 -69.87
CA ASN A 623 22.78 -83.39 -69.96
C ASN A 623 23.63 -82.21 -70.44
N LEU A 624 24.79 -82.04 -69.82
CA LEU A 624 25.71 -80.94 -70.12
C LEU A 624 26.34 -81.14 -71.50
N THR A 625 26.18 -80.15 -72.37
CA THR A 625 26.76 -80.08 -73.72
C THR A 625 27.69 -78.87 -73.79
N LEU A 626 28.86 -79.03 -74.43
CA LEU A 626 29.82 -77.93 -74.62
C LEU A 626 29.14 -76.80 -75.43
N PRO A 627 29.26 -75.52 -75.02
CA PRO A 627 30.04 -74.95 -73.90
C PRO A 627 29.31 -74.98 -72.53
N THR A 628 30.02 -75.44 -71.49
CA THR A 628 29.53 -75.55 -70.09
C THR A 628 30.32 -74.65 -69.15
N VAL A 629 29.65 -74.08 -68.15
CA VAL A 629 30.28 -73.27 -67.10
C VAL A 629 30.17 -74.01 -65.77
N HIS A 630 31.31 -74.21 -65.12
CA HIS A 630 31.40 -74.87 -63.82
C HIS A 630 31.79 -73.85 -62.75
N PHE A 631 30.99 -73.76 -61.69
CA PHE A 631 31.31 -72.94 -60.53
C PHE A 631 32.05 -73.75 -59.48
N MET A 632 32.98 -73.13 -58.75
CA MET A 632 33.73 -73.76 -57.66
C MET A 632 32.85 -74.27 -56.51
N CYS A 633 31.61 -73.82 -56.42
CA CYS A 633 30.58 -74.38 -55.53
C CYS A 633 30.04 -75.77 -56.01
N LYS A 634 30.67 -76.39 -57.02
CA LYS A 634 30.31 -77.67 -57.66
C LYS A 634 29.00 -77.67 -58.46
N HIS A 635 28.39 -76.51 -58.67
CA HIS A 635 27.22 -76.36 -59.54
C HIS A 635 27.65 -76.12 -60.99
N SER A 636 26.99 -76.78 -61.94
CA SER A 636 27.36 -76.77 -63.36
C SER A 636 26.18 -76.39 -64.22
N PHE A 637 26.39 -75.53 -65.22
CA PHE A 637 25.34 -74.97 -66.07
C PHE A 637 25.75 -74.96 -67.55
N HIS A 638 24.76 -74.94 -68.46
CA HIS A 638 25.02 -74.59 -69.87
C HIS A 638 25.25 -73.09 -69.99
N GLN A 639 26.12 -72.66 -70.92
CA GLN A 639 26.34 -71.23 -71.18
C GLN A 639 25.01 -70.52 -71.55
N GLU A 640 24.14 -71.17 -72.32
CA GLU A 640 22.81 -70.65 -72.69
C GLU A 640 21.86 -70.52 -71.49
N CYS A 641 21.96 -71.42 -70.51
CA CYS A 641 21.14 -71.36 -69.29
C CYS A 641 21.59 -70.27 -68.32
N LEU A 642 22.79 -69.69 -68.52
CA LEU A 642 23.28 -68.53 -67.78
C LEU A 642 23.00 -67.21 -68.53
N ASN A 643 22.97 -67.24 -69.87
CA ASN A 643 22.92 -66.06 -70.74
C ASN A 643 21.52 -65.62 -71.21
N ASN A 644 20.42 -66.18 -70.69
CA ASN A 644 19.10 -65.62 -71.01
C ASN A 644 18.74 -64.46 -70.05
N PRO A 645 18.33 -63.29 -70.57
CA PRO A 645 18.54 -61.99 -69.95
C PRO A 645 17.40 -61.61 -69.00
N GLY A 646 17.79 -60.97 -67.90
CA GLY A 646 16.86 -60.43 -66.91
C GLY A 646 17.53 -59.50 -65.91
N ALA A 647 18.41 -58.61 -66.39
CA ALA A 647 18.68 -57.27 -65.85
C ALA A 647 19.90 -56.70 -66.58
N GLY A 648 19.66 -55.76 -67.49
CA GLY A 648 20.73 -54.95 -68.07
C GLY A 648 21.44 -54.17 -66.97
N VAL A 649 22.72 -54.46 -66.78
CA VAL A 649 23.70 -53.56 -66.20
C VAL A 649 24.97 -53.80 -66.99
N GLU A 650 25.35 -52.82 -67.81
CA GLU A 650 26.68 -52.74 -68.39
C GLU A 650 27.67 -52.54 -67.24
N GLY A 651 28.42 -53.58 -66.91
CA GLY A 651 29.40 -53.59 -65.86
C GLY A 651 30.03 -54.98 -65.74
N ASP A 652 31.32 -55.02 -65.48
CA ASP A 652 32.22 -56.19 -65.49
C ASP A 652 31.94 -57.23 -64.36
N ASP A 653 30.66 -57.51 -64.08
CA ASP A 653 30.24 -58.39 -63.00
C ASP A 653 30.35 -59.85 -63.43
N HIS A 654 31.37 -60.52 -62.88
CA HIS A 654 31.57 -61.96 -62.99
C HIS A 654 30.27 -62.73 -62.76
N VAL A 655 29.85 -63.53 -63.74
CA VAL A 655 28.65 -64.38 -63.65
C VAL A 655 28.76 -65.26 -62.40
N GLU A 656 27.76 -65.25 -61.52
CA GLU A 656 27.73 -66.04 -60.29
C GLU A 656 26.78 -67.24 -60.40
N CYS A 657 26.98 -68.24 -59.55
CA CYS A 657 26.06 -69.38 -59.44
C CYS A 657 24.69 -68.92 -58.89
N PRO A 658 23.58 -69.08 -59.62
CA PRO A 658 22.26 -68.61 -59.19
C PRO A 658 21.73 -69.29 -57.92
N ILE A 659 22.19 -70.51 -57.61
CA ILE A 659 21.79 -71.26 -56.41
C ILE A 659 22.51 -70.70 -55.17
N CYS A 660 23.79 -70.35 -55.30
CA CYS A 660 24.59 -69.85 -54.20
C CYS A 660 24.48 -68.32 -54.04
N LYS A 661 24.06 -67.61 -55.09
CA LYS A 661 23.86 -66.17 -55.11
C LYS A 661 23.07 -65.63 -53.91
N PRO A 662 21.85 -66.10 -53.57
CA PRO A 662 21.12 -65.57 -52.42
C PRO A 662 21.84 -65.77 -51.07
N GLY A 663 22.56 -66.88 -50.90
CA GLY A 663 23.37 -67.12 -49.68
C GLY A 663 24.61 -66.23 -49.62
N ASN A 664 25.29 -66.02 -50.74
CA ASN A 664 26.44 -65.13 -50.82
C ASN A 664 26.02 -63.66 -50.72
N ASP A 665 24.85 -63.29 -51.23
CA ASP A 665 24.27 -61.96 -51.15
C ASP A 665 23.87 -61.61 -49.72
N THR A 666 23.33 -62.56 -48.94
CA THR A 666 23.05 -62.33 -47.51
C THR A 666 24.35 -62.12 -46.72
N ILE A 667 25.40 -62.92 -46.95
CA ILE A 667 26.71 -62.72 -46.32
C ILE A 667 27.33 -61.38 -46.74
N ARG A 668 27.23 -61.01 -48.03
CA ARG A 668 27.69 -59.72 -48.54
C ARG A 668 26.90 -58.56 -47.95
N ALA A 669 25.59 -58.69 -47.79
CA ALA A 669 24.75 -57.69 -47.15
C ALA A 669 25.13 -57.52 -45.67
N ILE A 670 25.36 -58.61 -44.93
CA ILE A 670 25.85 -58.56 -43.54
C ILE A 670 27.22 -57.87 -43.47
N ARG A 671 28.15 -58.24 -44.36
CA ARG A 671 29.48 -57.61 -44.42
C ARG A 671 29.39 -56.13 -44.80
N ARG A 672 28.51 -55.77 -45.73
CA ARG A 672 28.26 -54.38 -46.13
C ARG A 672 27.68 -53.59 -44.96
N GLN A 673 26.70 -54.13 -44.25
CA GLN A 673 26.13 -53.51 -43.06
C GLN A 673 27.17 -53.36 -41.94
N GLN A 674 28.07 -54.34 -41.77
CA GLN A 674 29.20 -54.23 -40.84
C GLN A 674 30.16 -53.10 -41.25
N LEU A 675 30.50 -52.99 -42.54
CA LEU A 675 31.32 -51.89 -43.07
C LEU A 675 30.65 -50.52 -42.91
N GLU A 676 29.38 -50.38 -43.27
CA GLU A 676 28.60 -49.16 -43.06
C GLU A 676 28.54 -48.78 -41.57
N SER A 677 28.45 -49.78 -40.69
CA SER A 677 28.51 -49.56 -39.24
C SER A 677 29.88 -49.16 -38.71
N THR A 678 30.98 -49.43 -39.45
CA THR A 678 32.32 -48.92 -39.11
C THR A 678 32.39 -47.40 -39.25
N GLU A 679 31.68 -46.83 -40.21
CA GLU A 679 31.69 -45.40 -40.48
C GLU A 679 30.80 -44.62 -39.49
N GLN A 680 29.75 -45.28 -38.95
CA GLN A 680 28.76 -44.69 -38.06
C GLN A 680 29.17 -44.73 -36.58
N HIS A 681 30.21 -43.97 -36.23
CA HIS A 681 30.73 -43.85 -34.86
C HIS A 681 29.70 -43.31 -33.85
N ASP A 682 28.71 -42.55 -34.31
CA ASP A 682 27.67 -41.98 -33.45
C ASP A 682 26.68 -43.04 -32.95
N LEU A 683 26.42 -44.09 -33.75
CA LEU A 683 25.62 -45.23 -33.30
C LEU A 683 26.35 -46.01 -32.20
N PHE A 684 27.67 -46.16 -32.32
CA PHE A 684 28.48 -46.79 -31.27
C PHE A 684 28.44 -45.97 -29.97
N LYS A 685 28.62 -44.64 -30.03
CA LYS A 685 28.53 -43.76 -28.85
C LYS A 685 27.14 -43.82 -28.20
N ALA A 686 26.07 -43.75 -29.00
CA ALA A 686 24.71 -43.86 -28.50
C ALA A 686 24.42 -45.23 -27.88
N ALA A 687 24.96 -46.32 -28.45
CA ALA A 687 24.85 -47.65 -27.87
C ALA A 687 25.65 -47.78 -26.56
N LEU A 688 26.84 -47.16 -26.50
CA LEU A 688 27.70 -47.16 -25.30
C LEU A 688 27.04 -46.41 -24.14
N GLU A 689 26.42 -45.26 -24.41
CA GLU A 689 25.69 -44.46 -23.43
C GLU A 689 24.47 -45.18 -22.87
N ARG A 690 23.76 -45.94 -23.71
CA ARG A 690 22.58 -46.73 -23.31
C ARG A 690 22.94 -48.05 -22.62
N SER A 691 24.17 -48.55 -22.79
CA SER A 691 24.58 -49.86 -22.28
C SER A 691 25.01 -49.82 -20.80
N HIS A 692 24.50 -50.75 -20.01
CA HIS A 692 24.99 -51.00 -18.64
C HIS A 692 26.37 -51.68 -18.63
N HIS A 693 26.67 -52.51 -19.64
CA HIS A 693 27.94 -53.21 -19.80
C HIS A 693 28.74 -52.65 -20.98
N ARG A 694 29.36 -51.48 -20.77
CA ARG A 694 30.15 -50.77 -21.78
C ARG A 694 31.22 -51.66 -22.45
N PHE A 695 31.92 -52.49 -21.68
CA PHE A 695 32.93 -53.39 -22.23
C PHE A 695 32.34 -54.49 -23.12
N GLY A 696 31.15 -55.01 -22.76
CA GLY A 696 30.45 -56.01 -23.58
C GLY A 696 30.04 -55.43 -24.92
N THR A 697 29.49 -54.21 -24.92
CA THR A 697 29.15 -53.48 -26.14
C THR A 697 30.41 -53.19 -26.98
N VAL A 698 31.51 -52.77 -26.36
CA VAL A 698 32.79 -52.60 -27.07
C VAL A 698 33.26 -53.91 -27.69
N ALA A 699 33.21 -55.03 -26.97
CA ALA A 699 33.62 -56.34 -27.47
C ALA A 699 32.74 -56.83 -28.63
N GLU A 700 31.43 -56.57 -28.58
CA GLU A 700 30.50 -56.90 -29.66
C GLU A 700 30.78 -56.07 -30.92
N PHE A 701 30.94 -54.76 -30.78
CA PHE A 701 31.28 -53.88 -31.90
C PHE A 701 32.67 -54.18 -32.46
N PHE A 702 33.63 -54.56 -31.61
CA PHE A 702 34.94 -55.05 -32.03
C PHE A 702 34.81 -56.36 -32.84
N GLY A 703 33.98 -57.30 -32.37
CA GLY A 703 33.69 -58.55 -33.10
C GLY A 703 32.99 -58.33 -34.45
N ARG A 704 32.25 -57.23 -34.60
CA ARG A 704 31.64 -56.79 -35.88
C ARG A 704 32.62 -56.09 -36.83
N GLY A 705 33.87 -55.87 -36.42
CA GLY A 705 34.91 -55.25 -37.26
C GLY A 705 34.87 -53.72 -37.32
N VAL A 706 34.09 -53.06 -36.47
CA VAL A 706 33.93 -51.58 -36.44
C VAL A 706 35.23 -50.84 -36.15
N MET A 707 36.19 -51.50 -35.50
CA MET A 707 37.49 -50.93 -35.10
C MET A 707 38.69 -51.45 -35.90
N THR A 708 38.48 -52.33 -36.88
CA THR A 708 39.56 -52.73 -37.79
C THR A 708 39.74 -51.64 -38.84
N THR A 709 40.91 -51.00 -38.85
CA THR A 709 41.33 -50.11 -39.93
C THR A 709 41.13 -50.85 -41.25
N ALA A 710 40.42 -50.22 -42.20
CA ALA A 710 40.24 -50.77 -43.54
C ALA A 710 41.58 -51.33 -44.03
N PRO A 711 41.64 -52.56 -44.58
CA PRO A 711 42.87 -53.04 -45.18
C PRO A 711 43.25 -52.01 -46.24
N THR A 712 44.42 -51.41 -46.08
CA THR A 712 45.02 -50.55 -47.09
C THR A 712 45.06 -51.37 -48.36
N VAL A 713 44.25 -50.96 -49.33
CA VAL A 713 44.21 -51.55 -50.66
C VAL A 713 45.57 -51.24 -51.30
N ASP A 714 46.45 -52.24 -51.33
CA ASP A 714 47.58 -52.30 -52.27
C ASP A 714 47.12 -52.97 -53.56
#